data_AF-A0A416U041-F1
#
_entry.id   AF-A0A416U041-F1
#
_cell.length_a   1.000
_cell.length_b   1.000
_cell.length_c   1.000
_cell.angle_alpha   90.00
_cell.angle_beta   90.00
_cell.angle_gamma   90.00
#
_symmetry.space_group_name_H-M   'P 1'
#
loop_
_entity.id
_entity.type
_entity.pdbx_description
1 polymer ?
#
loop_
_entity_poly.entity_id
_entity_poly.type
_entity_poly.pdbx_seq_one_letter_code
_entity_poly.pdbx_strand_id
1 'polypeptide(L)'
;MKKNTKKIATVTMTGAVLLAAPIAMNATPMLSAQTVDAAVKTGWVKESGKWYFYKDGVKATGWQEWDGKRYYLNSDGTMKANEWMIDTDGSIYYFRSWGGAYKSCNVVINGRSYTFGADSKMQGSQWIVKGGKWYLAKDGKIATGWQEWQGSKYYLNSDGTMRSNEWRLDDTGKIRYLCSWGGAYKNRSAKINGRSYTFNNNADVTNTQWIAMDGTWKLAKDGRIATGWQTWDKNLYYLNSDGSMKANEAFTDGGKLYFFRSWGGAYKNCWYTSGGKKYYLHDNSAAYQNEWLKADGKWYYFQSDSTMATNTWIDNYYVDASGVWIPNKEKPTDKWITSGNRKWYRHADGSYTKNDWEVIDGKYYRFDKDGWMVTGWKKINDIWYYMDKTTGERYGEGWHWIDGSCYYMNAKGEMAVDTWIDGYYVDASGKWIKDAKKDQHTHNWVAETKTIHHEEEYHYKTVKHPAVTHTVDHAEEFHYETVTHPEESHMETIHHEEVGHTVHHDAVTHTEYITHPEVSHEERRTICGFCGADMGNTQDSLNEHLLYHTLRGESISYSTKTVKIVDQEAWTEEKTVVDKEAWDEWVVDQEAWDEQVKVVDKAAWSEQVKVVDKEAWTETIVDKEAWDEQVKVVDKEAYDETIKQNVCSICGEIQK
;
A
#
# COMPACT_ATOMS: atom_id res chain seq x y z
N MET A 1 22.56 -62.84 2.74
CA MET A 1 23.68 -63.23 1.85
C MET A 1 24.93 -62.48 2.30
N LYS A 2 26.07 -63.19 2.39
CA LYS A 2 27.50 -62.77 2.55
C LYS A 2 27.82 -61.77 3.69
N LYS A 3 28.47 -62.07 4.82
CA LYS A 3 29.60 -62.95 5.23
C LYS A 3 30.97 -62.64 4.60
N ASN A 4 31.92 -62.25 5.48
CA ASN A 4 33.40 -62.48 5.53
C ASN A 4 34.04 -61.27 6.26
N THR A 5 34.62 -61.30 7.47
CA THR A 5 35.61 -62.17 8.14
C THR A 5 37.01 -62.18 7.50
N LYS A 6 38.02 -61.67 8.24
CA LYS A 6 39.34 -62.31 8.42
C LYS A 6 40.02 -61.82 9.71
N LYS A 7 40.58 -62.80 10.43
CA LYS A 7 41.33 -62.76 11.71
C LYS A 7 42.85 -62.62 11.47
N ILE A 8 43.60 -62.49 12.57
CA ILE A 8 44.91 -63.15 12.95
C ILE A 8 45.73 -62.13 13.78
N ALA A 9 46.42 -62.42 14.88
CA ALA A 9 46.50 -63.57 15.80
C ALA A 9 47.26 -63.12 17.07
N THR A 10 47.02 -63.85 18.16
CA THR A 10 47.70 -63.75 19.46
C THR A 10 48.82 -64.80 19.51
N VAL A 11 49.96 -64.47 20.14
CA VAL A 11 50.99 -65.45 20.53
C VAL A 11 51.29 -65.29 22.03
N THR A 12 51.32 -66.45 22.67
CA THR A 12 51.50 -66.81 24.08
C THR A 12 52.92 -66.62 24.61
N MET A 13 53.06 -66.36 25.91
CA MET A 13 54.29 -66.61 26.68
C MET A 13 53.98 -67.48 27.90
N THR A 14 54.64 -68.63 27.97
CA THR A 14 54.82 -69.49 29.15
C THR A 14 56.19 -69.19 29.77
N GLY A 15 56.26 -69.09 31.09
CA GLY A 15 57.47 -68.72 31.82
C GLY A 15 58.46 -69.85 32.09
N ALA A 16 59.61 -69.48 32.66
CA ALA A 16 60.38 -70.27 33.63
C ALA A 16 61.46 -69.40 34.31
N VAL A 17 61.70 -69.74 35.56
CA VAL A 17 62.60 -69.17 36.58
C VAL A 17 64.08 -69.44 36.27
N LEU A 18 65.00 -68.55 36.70
CA LEU A 18 66.27 -68.93 37.36
C LEU A 18 67.01 -67.73 37.99
N LEU A 19 67.45 -67.95 39.24
CA LEU A 19 68.25 -67.08 40.11
C LEU A 19 69.73 -67.09 39.69
N ALA A 20 70.40 -65.93 39.77
CA ALA A 20 71.75 -65.77 40.33
C ALA A 20 72.19 -64.29 40.35
N ALA A 21 72.70 -63.84 41.50
CA ALA A 21 73.62 -62.69 41.64
C ALA A 21 75.04 -63.27 41.91
N PRO A 22 76.16 -62.52 42.03
CA PRO A 22 76.27 -61.07 42.23
C PRO A 22 77.52 -60.36 41.57
N ILE A 23 77.71 -59.09 41.95
CA ILE A 23 78.95 -58.28 42.06
C ILE A 23 79.39 -57.40 40.86
N ALA A 24 79.61 -56.14 41.24
CA ALA A 24 79.97 -54.91 40.53
C ALA A 24 81.35 -54.89 39.85
N MET A 25 81.52 -54.00 38.85
CA MET A 25 82.41 -52.81 38.93
C MET A 25 82.39 -51.95 37.65
N ASN A 26 82.02 -50.68 37.83
CA ASN A 26 82.59 -49.43 37.30
C ASN A 26 82.65 -49.07 35.78
N ALA A 27 81.84 -48.05 35.46
CA ALA A 27 82.23 -46.71 34.94
C ALA A 27 82.02 -46.32 33.45
N THR A 28 80.91 -45.56 33.24
CA THR A 28 80.72 -44.30 32.47
C THR A 28 80.84 -44.25 30.93
N PRO A 29 80.13 -43.31 30.25
CA PRO A 29 78.71 -42.96 30.36
C PRO A 29 78.00 -43.06 28.99
N MET A 30 76.73 -43.46 28.97
CA MET A 30 75.83 -43.21 27.84
C MET A 30 74.69 -42.34 28.33
N LEU A 31 74.44 -41.24 27.60
CA LEU A 31 73.25 -40.40 27.73
C LEU A 31 72.01 -41.29 27.74
N SER A 32 71.31 -41.35 28.87
CA SER A 32 69.96 -41.89 28.96
C SER A 32 68.99 -40.72 28.98
N ALA A 33 68.27 -40.53 27.87
CA ALA A 33 67.05 -39.74 27.85
C ALA A 33 66.06 -40.39 28.82
N GLN A 34 65.86 -39.78 29.99
CA GLN A 34 64.76 -40.14 30.88
C GLN A 34 63.45 -39.66 30.23
N THR A 35 62.68 -40.61 29.70
CA THR A 35 61.24 -40.44 29.55
C THR A 35 60.66 -40.33 30.96
N VAL A 36 60.39 -39.11 31.42
CA VAL A 36 59.52 -38.86 32.57
C VAL A 36 58.11 -39.29 32.18
N ASP A 37 57.64 -40.41 32.73
CA ASP A 37 56.22 -40.76 32.73
C ASP A 37 55.48 -39.62 33.41
N ALA A 38 54.79 -38.80 32.62
CA ALA A 38 53.93 -37.75 33.13
C ALA A 38 52.79 -38.42 33.91
N ALA A 39 52.69 -38.13 35.22
CA ALA A 39 51.63 -38.66 36.07
C ALA A 39 50.25 -38.34 35.46
N VAL A 40 49.56 -39.37 34.99
CA VAL A 40 48.23 -39.26 34.37
C VAL A 40 47.22 -38.81 35.45
N LYS A 41 46.71 -37.58 35.32
CA LYS A 41 45.71 -37.03 36.24
C LYS A 41 44.46 -37.93 36.23
N THR A 42 44.01 -38.33 37.42
CA THR A 42 42.78 -39.10 37.61
C THR A 42 42.06 -38.59 38.87
N GLY A 43 40.73 -38.49 38.82
CA GLY A 43 39.91 -37.99 39.92
C GLY A 43 39.76 -36.47 39.96
N TRP A 44 39.39 -35.93 41.13
CA TRP A 44 39.15 -34.51 41.32
C TRP A 44 40.44 -33.69 41.31
N VAL A 45 40.52 -32.69 40.43
CA VAL A 45 41.66 -31.77 40.33
C VAL A 45 41.14 -30.33 40.32
N LYS A 46 41.74 -29.46 41.14
CA LYS A 46 41.43 -28.02 41.15
C LYS A 46 42.47 -27.28 40.32
N GLU A 47 42.04 -26.61 39.26
CA GLU A 47 42.90 -25.82 38.37
C GLU A 47 42.35 -24.39 38.27
N SER A 48 43.19 -23.40 38.53
CA SER A 48 42.83 -21.97 38.47
C SER A 48 41.52 -21.66 39.22
N GLY A 49 41.35 -22.26 40.40
CA GLY A 49 40.18 -22.04 41.25
C GLY A 49 38.94 -22.90 40.92
N LYS A 50 38.90 -23.56 39.75
CA LYS A 50 37.76 -24.38 39.31
C LYS A 50 38.05 -25.87 39.51
N TRP A 51 37.02 -26.64 39.79
CA TRP A 51 37.10 -28.09 39.95
C TRP A 51 36.80 -28.81 38.64
N TYR A 52 37.63 -29.81 38.33
CA TYR A 52 37.51 -30.72 37.20
C TYR A 52 37.58 -32.15 37.70
N PHE A 53 36.98 -33.08 36.93
CA PHE A 53 37.13 -34.51 37.17
C PHE A 53 37.91 -35.13 36.00
N TYR A 54 39.03 -35.78 36.27
CA TYR A 54 39.85 -36.41 35.24
C TYR A 54 39.61 -37.93 35.20
N LYS A 55 39.49 -38.48 33.98
CA LYS A 55 39.53 -39.92 33.70
C LYS A 55 40.66 -40.17 32.71
N ASP A 56 41.69 -40.89 33.14
CA ASP A 56 42.85 -41.25 32.32
C ASP A 56 43.49 -40.03 31.61
N GLY A 57 43.66 -38.94 32.35
CA GLY A 57 44.29 -37.71 31.84
C GLY A 57 43.35 -36.79 31.05
N VAL A 58 42.10 -37.18 30.80
CA VAL A 58 41.10 -36.37 30.07
C VAL A 58 40.07 -35.77 31.02
N LYS A 59 39.72 -34.50 30.83
CA LYS A 59 38.64 -33.83 31.58
C LYS A 59 37.29 -34.46 31.24
N ALA A 60 36.61 -34.99 32.23
CA ALA A 60 35.25 -35.50 32.10
C ALA A 60 34.22 -34.37 32.05
N THR A 61 33.11 -34.63 31.36
CA THR A 61 31.95 -33.75 31.26
C THR A 61 30.68 -34.51 31.68
N GLY A 62 29.58 -33.81 31.90
CA GLY A 62 28.28 -34.38 32.28
C GLY A 62 28.25 -34.99 33.69
N TRP A 63 27.33 -35.92 33.91
CA TRP A 63 27.11 -36.57 35.20
C TRP A 63 28.27 -37.48 35.63
N GLN A 64 28.76 -37.30 36.86
CA GLN A 64 29.76 -38.15 37.48
C GLN A 64 29.30 -38.61 38.87
N GLU A 65 29.60 -39.86 39.22
CA GLU A 65 29.36 -40.40 40.56
C GLU A 65 30.69 -40.70 41.24
N TRP A 66 30.85 -40.20 42.46
CA TRP A 66 32.05 -40.40 43.27
C TRP A 66 31.65 -40.50 44.73
N ASP A 67 32.08 -41.57 45.42
CA ASP A 67 31.81 -41.78 46.85
C ASP A 67 30.31 -41.65 47.20
N GLY A 68 29.46 -42.29 46.39
CA GLY A 68 27.99 -42.31 46.51
C GLY A 68 27.27 -40.97 46.25
N LYS A 69 28.01 -39.95 45.82
CA LYS A 69 27.52 -38.58 45.54
C LYS A 69 27.54 -38.32 44.05
N ARG A 70 26.57 -37.52 43.57
CA ARG A 70 26.44 -37.17 42.15
C ARG A 70 26.88 -35.74 41.90
N TYR A 71 27.66 -35.54 40.85
CA TYR A 71 28.24 -34.27 40.42
C TYR A 71 27.93 -34.05 38.94
N TYR A 72 27.96 -32.80 38.50
CA TYR A 72 27.82 -32.48 37.08
C TYR A 72 28.93 -31.54 36.63
N LEU A 73 29.57 -31.90 35.52
CA LEU A 73 30.65 -31.15 34.90
C LEU A 73 30.10 -30.51 33.62
N ASN A 74 30.28 -29.20 33.46
CA ASN A 74 29.90 -28.46 32.26
C ASN A 74 30.69 -28.97 31.03
N SER A 75 30.34 -28.49 29.84
CA SER A 75 31.02 -28.88 28.59
C SER A 75 32.51 -28.54 28.56
N ASP A 76 32.93 -27.50 29.28
CA ASP A 76 34.33 -27.11 29.47
C ASP A 76 35.04 -27.93 30.58
N GLY A 77 34.35 -28.91 31.16
CA GLY A 77 34.81 -29.77 32.25
C GLY A 77 34.73 -29.15 33.64
N THR A 78 34.20 -27.93 33.79
CA THR A 78 34.10 -27.27 35.10
C THR A 78 32.93 -27.81 35.93
N MET A 79 33.12 -28.03 37.22
CA MET A 79 32.08 -28.56 38.11
C MET A 79 31.02 -27.51 38.46
N LYS A 80 29.74 -27.90 38.38
CA LYS A 80 28.63 -27.12 38.93
C LYS A 80 28.66 -27.12 40.44
N ALA A 81 28.48 -25.96 41.05
CA ALA A 81 28.42 -25.80 42.50
C ALA A 81 27.59 -24.59 42.90
N ASN A 82 26.83 -24.73 43.98
CA ASN A 82 25.95 -23.70 44.52
C ASN A 82 24.95 -23.13 43.50
N GLU A 83 24.40 -23.98 42.63
CA GLU A 83 23.54 -23.55 41.53
C GLU A 83 22.44 -24.57 41.21
N TRP A 84 21.37 -24.05 40.60
CA TRP A 84 20.31 -24.85 40.00
C TRP A 84 20.71 -25.32 38.60
N MET A 85 20.34 -26.56 38.27
CA MET A 85 20.42 -27.10 36.92
C MET A 85 19.08 -27.66 36.49
N ILE A 86 18.73 -27.35 35.24
CA ILE A 86 17.60 -27.93 34.54
C ILE A 86 18.22 -28.79 33.44
N ASP A 87 17.94 -30.09 33.49
CA ASP A 87 18.43 -31.06 32.52
C ASP A 87 17.55 -31.04 31.26
N THR A 88 18.05 -31.66 30.19
CA THR A 88 17.40 -31.72 28.88
C THR A 88 16.00 -32.35 28.90
N ASP A 89 15.73 -33.24 29.86
CA ASP A 89 14.42 -33.87 30.07
C ASP A 89 13.47 -33.05 30.96
N GLY A 90 13.89 -31.84 31.33
CA GLY A 90 13.20 -30.90 32.22
C GLY A 90 13.40 -31.18 33.71
N SER A 91 14.11 -32.24 34.09
CA SER A 91 14.38 -32.57 35.49
C SER A 91 15.26 -31.51 36.14
N ILE A 92 15.03 -31.27 37.43
CA ILE A 92 15.66 -30.17 38.14
C ILE A 92 16.54 -30.69 39.28
N TYR A 93 17.72 -30.10 39.40
CA TYR A 93 18.74 -30.47 40.39
C TYR A 93 19.31 -29.22 41.05
N TYR A 94 19.81 -29.36 42.27
CA TYR A 94 20.59 -28.33 42.93
C TYR A 94 21.90 -28.89 43.45
N PHE A 95 23.01 -28.22 43.10
CA PHE A 95 24.36 -28.57 43.55
C PHE A 95 24.75 -27.74 44.77
N ARG A 96 25.24 -28.42 45.80
CA ARG A 96 25.72 -27.81 47.05
C ARG A 96 27.00 -27.00 46.80
N SER A 97 27.47 -26.28 47.82
CA SER A 97 28.70 -25.47 47.77
C SER A 97 29.95 -26.27 47.37
N TRP A 98 30.00 -27.56 47.72
CA TRP A 98 31.08 -28.48 47.35
C TRP A 98 30.81 -29.28 46.06
N GLY A 99 29.71 -29.00 45.36
CA GLY A 99 29.43 -29.50 44.01
C GLY A 99 28.56 -30.75 43.88
N GLY A 100 28.29 -31.48 44.97
CA GLY A 100 27.37 -32.62 44.88
C GLY A 100 25.91 -32.20 44.91
N ALA A 101 25.09 -32.92 44.15
CA ALA A 101 23.65 -32.74 44.10
C ALA A 101 22.98 -33.17 45.42
N TYR A 102 21.92 -32.47 45.82
CA TYR A 102 21.03 -32.96 46.87
C TYR A 102 20.43 -34.32 46.48
N LYS A 103 20.24 -35.22 47.46
CA LYS A 103 19.79 -36.60 47.27
C LYS A 103 19.04 -37.06 48.52
N SER A 104 17.87 -37.67 48.33
CA SER A 104 17.04 -38.28 49.39
C SER A 104 16.83 -37.36 50.60
N CYS A 105 16.45 -36.11 50.37
CA CYS A 105 16.36 -35.12 51.45
C CYS A 105 15.37 -34.00 51.17
N ASN A 106 14.93 -33.35 52.25
CA ASN A 106 14.23 -32.07 52.22
C ASN A 106 15.21 -30.96 52.59
N VAL A 107 15.16 -29.84 51.88
CA VAL A 107 16.05 -28.70 52.12
C VAL A 107 15.36 -27.38 51.86
N VAL A 108 15.75 -26.35 52.61
CA VAL A 108 15.35 -24.98 52.37
C VAL A 108 16.46 -24.25 51.59
N ILE A 109 16.14 -23.75 50.40
CA ILE A 109 17.05 -22.97 49.55
C ILE A 109 16.40 -21.61 49.30
N ASN A 110 17.06 -20.52 49.71
CA ASN A 110 16.53 -19.15 49.59
C ASN A 110 15.10 -19.01 50.14
N GLY A 111 14.85 -19.59 51.32
CA GLY A 111 13.57 -19.51 52.03
C GLY A 111 12.45 -20.41 51.50
N ARG A 112 12.68 -21.19 50.43
CA ARG A 112 11.69 -22.15 49.90
C ARG A 112 12.10 -23.58 50.21
N SER A 113 11.12 -24.43 50.52
CA SER A 113 11.34 -25.86 50.78
C SER A 113 11.30 -26.67 49.47
N TYR A 114 12.25 -27.57 49.31
CA TYR A 114 12.41 -28.47 48.18
C TYR A 114 12.68 -29.88 48.65
N THR A 115 12.12 -30.86 47.95
CA THR A 115 12.35 -32.29 48.20
C THR A 115 13.16 -32.86 47.03
N PHE A 116 14.21 -33.62 47.31
CA PHE A 116 15.03 -34.30 46.30
C PHE A 116 14.99 -35.81 46.50
N GLY A 117 14.74 -36.55 45.42
CA GLY A 117 14.63 -38.00 45.38
C GLY A 117 15.97 -38.74 45.48
N ALA A 118 15.93 -40.07 45.45
CA ALA A 118 17.12 -40.92 45.48
C ALA A 118 18.00 -40.77 44.22
N ASP A 119 17.40 -40.32 43.12
CA ASP A 119 18.05 -39.96 41.87
C ASP A 119 18.41 -38.47 41.80
N SER A 120 18.46 -37.76 42.94
CA SER A 120 18.78 -36.34 43.04
C SER A 120 17.84 -35.39 42.29
N LYS A 121 16.76 -35.87 41.66
CA LYS A 121 15.78 -35.01 41.00
C LYS A 121 14.90 -34.34 42.03
N MET A 122 14.61 -33.07 41.83
CA MET A 122 13.60 -32.36 42.59
C MET A 122 12.25 -33.03 42.40
N GLN A 123 11.46 -33.11 43.47
CA GLN A 123 10.14 -33.70 43.50
C GLN A 123 9.07 -32.63 43.75
N GLY A 124 7.86 -32.87 43.25
CA GLY A 124 6.72 -31.98 43.44
C GLY A 124 6.84 -30.64 42.71
N SER A 125 6.04 -29.67 43.14
CA SER A 125 5.87 -28.39 42.43
C SER A 125 6.33 -27.23 43.31
N GLN A 126 7.16 -26.33 42.77
CA GLN A 126 7.69 -25.16 43.49
C GLN A 126 8.31 -24.15 42.51
N TRP A 127 8.35 -22.88 42.90
CA TRP A 127 9.08 -21.84 42.17
C TRP A 127 10.59 -21.90 42.38
N ILE A 128 11.34 -21.69 41.31
CA ILE A 128 12.80 -21.73 41.29
C ILE A 128 13.34 -20.46 40.66
N VAL A 129 14.43 -19.93 41.22
CA VAL A 129 15.16 -18.78 40.67
C VAL A 129 16.52 -19.25 40.20
N LYS A 130 16.78 -19.18 38.90
CA LYS A 130 18.04 -19.58 38.26
C LYS A 130 18.51 -18.49 37.32
N GLY A 131 19.70 -17.93 37.57
CA GLY A 131 20.27 -16.85 36.76
C GLY A 131 19.37 -15.60 36.71
N GLY A 132 18.73 -15.23 37.82
CA GLY A 132 17.80 -14.11 37.90
C GLY A 132 16.42 -14.34 37.28
N LYS A 133 16.20 -15.46 36.58
CA LYS A 133 14.91 -15.81 35.97
C LYS A 133 14.11 -16.76 36.85
N TRP A 134 12.79 -16.60 36.82
CA TRP A 134 11.84 -17.46 37.52
C TRP A 134 11.41 -18.63 36.63
N TYR A 135 11.28 -19.80 37.24
CA TYR A 135 10.80 -21.03 36.64
C TYR A 135 9.79 -21.65 37.61
N LEU A 136 8.74 -22.27 37.08
CA LEU A 136 7.83 -23.08 37.87
C LEU A 136 8.17 -24.56 37.66
N ALA A 137 8.55 -25.26 38.71
CA ALA A 137 8.57 -26.71 38.69
C ALA A 137 7.15 -27.25 38.93
N LYS A 138 6.75 -28.22 38.12
CA LYS A 138 5.52 -28.99 38.26
C LYS A 138 5.86 -30.47 38.20
N ASP A 139 5.51 -31.20 39.24
CA ASP A 139 5.77 -32.64 39.37
C ASP A 139 7.24 -33.02 39.10
N GLY A 140 8.17 -32.20 39.62
CA GLY A 140 9.62 -32.40 39.56
C GLY A 140 10.30 -31.94 38.27
N LYS A 141 9.54 -31.43 37.28
CA LYS A 141 10.06 -30.92 36.02
C LYS A 141 9.70 -29.46 35.80
N ILE A 142 10.43 -28.76 34.93
CA ILE A 142 10.03 -27.40 34.54
C ILE A 142 8.68 -27.42 33.83
N ALA A 143 7.84 -26.43 34.13
CA ALA A 143 6.58 -26.20 33.43
C ALA A 143 6.78 -25.19 32.29
N THR A 144 5.96 -25.32 31.26
CA THR A 144 5.90 -24.42 30.10
C THR A 144 4.44 -24.02 29.83
N GLY A 145 4.21 -22.98 29.03
CA GLY A 145 2.88 -22.48 28.69
C GLY A 145 2.13 -21.85 29.86
N TRP A 146 0.80 -21.80 29.76
CA TRP A 146 -0.06 -21.29 30.82
C TRP A 146 -0.14 -22.25 32.01
N GLN A 147 0.13 -21.74 33.20
CA GLN A 147 0.07 -22.49 34.46
C GLN A 147 -0.74 -21.72 35.50
N GLU A 148 -1.39 -22.47 36.39
CA GLU A 148 -2.09 -21.90 37.54
C GLU A 148 -1.35 -22.27 38.82
N TRP A 149 -1.07 -21.26 39.63
CA TRP A 149 -0.39 -21.42 40.92
C TRP A 149 -1.06 -20.54 41.96
N GLN A 150 -1.59 -21.17 43.02
CA GLN A 150 -2.29 -20.49 44.12
C GLN A 150 -3.40 -19.54 43.63
N GLY A 151 -4.14 -19.99 42.61
CA GLY A 151 -5.28 -19.25 42.03
C GLY A 151 -4.90 -18.10 41.08
N SER A 152 -3.61 -17.91 40.77
CA SER A 152 -3.15 -16.93 39.77
C SER A 152 -2.61 -17.65 38.54
N LYS A 153 -2.87 -17.08 37.34
CA LYS A 153 -2.35 -17.59 36.07
C LYS A 153 -0.98 -16.99 35.76
N TYR A 154 -0.06 -17.80 35.28
CA TYR A 154 1.30 -17.43 34.88
C TYR A 154 1.58 -18.02 33.49
N TYR A 155 2.51 -17.41 32.75
CA TYR A 155 2.99 -17.96 31.49
C TYR A 155 4.48 -18.23 31.55
N LEU A 156 4.87 -19.44 31.18
CA LEU A 156 6.24 -19.92 31.11
C LEU A 156 6.60 -20.14 29.64
N ASN A 157 7.73 -19.59 29.18
CA ASN A 157 8.24 -19.82 27.84
C ASN A 157 8.60 -21.29 27.61
N SER A 158 8.94 -21.66 26.38
CA SER A 158 9.40 -23.02 26.03
C SER A 158 10.69 -23.42 26.76
N ASP A 159 11.54 -22.46 27.12
CA ASP A 159 12.73 -22.67 27.96
C ASP A 159 12.42 -22.71 29.48
N GLY A 160 11.13 -22.59 29.85
CA GLY A 160 10.64 -22.59 31.22
C GLY A 160 10.73 -21.23 31.93
N THR A 161 11.28 -20.19 31.29
CA THR A 161 11.38 -18.87 31.91
C THR A 161 10.01 -18.18 32.00
N MET A 162 9.69 -17.63 33.16
CA MET A 162 8.44 -16.93 33.40
C MET A 162 8.42 -15.57 32.72
N ARG A 163 7.30 -15.23 32.07
CA ARG A 163 7.03 -13.91 31.54
C ARG A 163 6.38 -12.98 32.59
N SER A 164 6.62 -11.68 32.45
CA SER A 164 6.08 -10.63 33.33
C SER A 164 6.00 -9.29 32.59
N ASN A 165 5.25 -8.35 33.16
CA ASN A 165 5.04 -6.97 32.65
C ASN A 165 4.57 -6.90 31.19
N GLU A 166 3.63 -7.75 30.78
CA GLU A 166 3.17 -7.77 29.39
C GLU A 166 1.74 -8.27 29.23
N TRP A 167 1.17 -7.94 28.07
CA TRP A 167 -0.10 -8.47 27.61
C TRP A 167 0.11 -9.80 26.86
N ARG A 168 -0.76 -10.78 27.10
CA ARG A 168 -0.82 -12.04 26.33
C ARG A 168 -2.24 -12.55 26.15
N LEU A 169 -2.41 -13.39 25.13
CA LEU A 169 -3.58 -14.23 24.99
C LEU A 169 -3.40 -15.55 25.74
N ASP A 170 -4.43 -15.97 26.47
CA ASP A 170 -4.50 -17.33 26.97
C ASP A 170 -4.97 -18.33 25.90
N ASP A 171 -4.91 -19.63 26.21
CA ASP A 171 -5.29 -20.70 25.29
C ASP A 171 -6.76 -20.62 24.83
N THR A 172 -7.58 -19.78 25.49
CA THR A 172 -8.99 -19.52 25.14
C THR A 172 -9.17 -18.24 24.30
N GLY A 173 -8.08 -17.56 23.95
CA GLY A 173 -8.07 -16.29 23.23
C GLY A 173 -8.45 -15.09 24.10
N LYS A 174 -8.43 -15.23 25.43
CA LYS A 174 -8.74 -14.11 26.33
C LYS A 174 -7.48 -13.33 26.69
N ILE A 175 -7.64 -12.03 26.85
CA ILE A 175 -6.54 -11.11 27.16
C ILE A 175 -6.18 -11.21 28.64
N ARG A 176 -4.88 -11.33 28.91
CA ARG A 176 -4.27 -11.35 30.24
C ARG A 176 -3.17 -10.30 30.30
N TYR A 177 -3.06 -9.61 31.44
CA TYR A 177 -1.88 -8.82 31.75
C TYR A 177 -1.08 -9.51 32.85
N LEU A 178 0.13 -9.96 32.51
CA LEU A 178 1.11 -10.50 33.45
C LEU A 178 1.82 -9.32 34.11
N CYS A 179 1.73 -9.20 35.42
CA CYS A 179 2.34 -8.08 36.14
C CYS A 179 3.80 -8.33 36.49
N SER A 180 4.41 -7.48 37.32
CA SER A 180 5.85 -7.52 37.64
C SER A 180 6.32 -8.82 38.28
N TRP A 181 5.48 -9.44 39.12
CA TRP A 181 5.73 -10.77 39.70
C TRP A 181 5.21 -11.93 38.82
N GLY A 182 4.78 -11.63 37.59
CA GLY A 182 4.45 -12.60 36.53
C GLY A 182 3.02 -13.11 36.51
N GLY A 183 2.27 -13.04 37.60
CA GLY A 183 0.88 -13.51 37.57
C GLY A 183 -0.07 -12.53 36.89
N ALA A 184 -1.16 -13.07 36.36
CA ALA A 184 -2.21 -12.29 35.72
C ALA A 184 -2.97 -11.44 36.75
N TYR A 185 -3.17 -10.14 36.45
CA TYR A 185 -4.04 -9.29 37.28
C TYR A 185 -5.49 -9.79 37.29
N LYS A 186 -6.09 -9.84 38.48
CA LYS A 186 -7.49 -10.20 38.73
C LYS A 186 -8.05 -9.38 39.89
N ASN A 187 -9.38 -9.24 39.94
CA ASN A 187 -10.13 -8.52 40.99
C ASN A 187 -9.60 -7.11 41.29
N ARG A 188 -9.26 -6.35 40.25
CA ARG A 188 -8.71 -5.00 40.42
C ARG A 188 -8.86 -4.15 39.18
N SER A 189 -8.70 -2.84 39.35
CA SER A 189 -8.35 -1.93 38.26
C SER A 189 -6.87 -1.55 38.35
N ALA A 190 -6.25 -1.30 37.20
CA ALA A 190 -4.85 -0.88 37.11
C ALA A 190 -4.63 0.06 35.92
N LYS A 191 -3.72 1.01 36.09
CA LYS A 191 -3.22 1.84 34.99
C LYS A 191 -1.96 1.18 34.42
N ILE A 192 -1.98 0.86 33.13
CA ILE A 192 -0.87 0.22 32.41
C ILE A 192 -0.58 1.11 31.20
N ASN A 193 0.64 1.63 31.10
CA ASN A 193 1.06 2.55 30.02
C ASN A 193 0.06 3.69 29.80
N GLY A 194 -0.32 4.37 30.89
CA GLY A 194 -1.25 5.50 30.84
C GLY A 194 -2.73 5.14 30.75
N ARG A 195 -3.10 3.90 30.45
CA ARG A 195 -4.50 3.48 30.20
C ARG A 195 -5.09 2.69 31.36
N SER A 196 -6.36 2.90 31.65
CA SER A 196 -7.08 2.23 32.74
C SER A 196 -7.76 0.94 32.27
N TYR A 197 -7.50 -0.14 33.00
CA TYR A 197 -8.06 -1.47 32.76
C TYR A 197 -8.69 -2.01 34.03
N THR A 198 -9.79 -2.74 33.88
CA THR A 198 -10.48 -3.43 34.98
C THR A 198 -10.46 -4.93 34.72
N PHE A 199 -10.09 -5.70 35.73
CA PHE A 199 -9.91 -7.14 35.69
C PHE A 199 -10.88 -7.83 36.66
N ASN A 200 -11.66 -8.80 36.16
CA ASN A 200 -12.55 -9.60 36.99
C ASN A 200 -11.80 -10.73 37.75
N ASN A 201 -12.53 -11.60 38.45
CA ASN A 201 -11.95 -12.73 39.20
C ASN A 201 -11.23 -13.77 38.31
N ASN A 202 -11.62 -13.86 37.05
CA ASN A 202 -11.02 -14.76 36.06
C ASN A 202 -9.82 -14.12 35.33
N ALA A 203 -9.38 -12.93 35.76
CA ALA A 203 -8.36 -12.11 35.12
C ALA A 203 -8.76 -11.58 33.72
N ASP A 204 -10.07 -11.55 33.39
CA ASP A 204 -10.54 -11.00 32.12
C ASP A 204 -10.58 -9.47 32.18
N VAL A 205 -10.10 -8.81 31.12
CA VAL A 205 -10.27 -7.36 30.92
C VAL A 205 -11.73 -7.08 30.59
N THR A 206 -12.42 -6.32 31.43
CA THR A 206 -13.88 -6.14 31.30
C THR A 206 -14.29 -4.86 30.58
N ASN A 207 -13.43 -3.84 30.52
CA ASN A 207 -13.72 -2.59 29.83
C ASN A 207 -13.09 -2.55 28.43
N THR A 208 -13.72 -1.83 27.51
CA THR A 208 -13.18 -1.62 26.17
C THR A 208 -12.01 -0.64 26.23
N GLN A 209 -10.83 -1.06 25.80
CA GLN A 209 -9.62 -0.23 25.88
C GLN A 209 -8.55 -0.66 24.87
N TRP A 210 -7.74 0.28 24.40
CA TRP A 210 -6.59 0.01 23.54
C TRP A 210 -5.48 -0.72 24.30
N ILE A 211 -4.84 -1.68 23.64
CA ILE A 211 -3.71 -2.44 24.17
C ILE A 211 -2.61 -2.46 23.11
N ALA A 212 -1.38 -2.20 23.54
CA ALA A 212 -0.20 -2.47 22.72
C ALA A 212 0.28 -3.89 23.01
N MET A 213 0.26 -4.75 22.00
CA MET A 213 0.67 -6.16 22.07
C MET A 213 1.48 -6.50 20.82
N ASP A 214 2.65 -7.08 21.01
CA ASP A 214 3.58 -7.49 19.93
C ASP A 214 3.89 -6.35 18.94
N GLY A 215 4.07 -5.12 19.47
CA GLY A 215 4.37 -3.93 18.66
C GLY A 215 3.17 -3.34 17.90
N THR A 216 1.96 -3.89 18.05
CA THR A 216 0.76 -3.41 17.36
C THR A 216 -0.32 -2.95 18.33
N TRP A 217 -1.12 -1.97 17.92
CA TRP A 217 -2.32 -1.56 18.65
C TRP A 217 -3.46 -2.52 18.36
N LYS A 218 -4.13 -2.98 19.42
CA LYS A 218 -5.28 -3.87 19.39
C LYS A 218 -6.36 -3.33 20.32
N LEU A 219 -7.63 -3.56 20.00
CA LEU A 219 -8.73 -3.11 20.86
C LEU A 219 -9.22 -4.27 21.72
N ALA A 220 -9.06 -4.16 23.04
CA ALA A 220 -9.69 -5.09 23.97
C ALA A 220 -11.18 -4.76 24.07
N LYS A 221 -12.03 -5.78 23.91
CA LYS A 221 -13.48 -5.67 24.02
C LYS A 221 -14.01 -7.03 24.49
N ASP A 222 -14.84 -7.02 25.53
CA ASP A 222 -15.44 -8.23 26.11
C ASP A 222 -14.41 -9.31 26.49
N GLY A 223 -13.24 -8.89 27.01
CA GLY A 223 -12.14 -9.77 27.42
C GLY A 223 -11.33 -10.41 26.29
N ARG A 224 -11.59 -10.04 25.03
CA ARG A 224 -10.91 -10.53 23.83
C ARG A 224 -10.40 -9.39 22.97
N ILE A 225 -9.61 -9.73 21.96
CA ILE A 225 -9.18 -8.79 20.94
C ILE A 225 -10.31 -8.66 19.91
N ALA A 226 -10.76 -7.43 19.66
CA ALA A 226 -11.75 -7.14 18.64
C ALA A 226 -11.13 -7.20 17.23
N THR A 227 -11.94 -7.55 16.25
CA THR A 227 -11.59 -7.58 14.82
C THR A 227 -12.65 -6.85 14.00
N GLY A 228 -12.33 -6.53 12.75
CA GLY A 228 -13.20 -5.80 11.82
C GLY A 228 -13.44 -4.35 12.24
N TRP A 229 -14.57 -3.80 11.78
CA TRP A 229 -14.98 -2.42 12.09
C TRP A 229 -15.39 -2.26 13.55
N GLN A 230 -14.78 -1.30 14.25
CA GLN A 230 -15.09 -0.98 15.64
C GLN A 230 -15.24 0.52 15.82
N THR A 231 -16.25 0.92 16.59
CA THR A 231 -16.43 2.32 17.02
C THR A 231 -15.95 2.46 18.45
N TRP A 232 -15.02 3.38 18.68
CA TRP A 232 -14.50 3.70 20.00
C TRP A 232 -14.29 5.21 20.12
N ASP A 233 -14.77 5.81 21.20
CA ASP A 233 -14.69 7.25 21.46
C ASP A 233 -15.10 8.11 20.23
N LYS A 234 -16.29 7.82 19.67
CA LYS A 234 -16.88 8.50 18.49
C LYS A 234 -16.09 8.38 17.17
N ASN A 235 -15.02 7.59 17.16
CA ASN A 235 -14.17 7.34 16.00
C ASN A 235 -14.34 5.90 15.50
N LEU A 236 -14.25 5.73 14.19
CA LEU A 236 -14.33 4.42 13.53
C LEU A 236 -12.92 3.89 13.24
N TYR A 237 -12.68 2.63 13.56
CA TYR A 237 -11.40 1.95 13.38
C TYR A 237 -11.62 0.63 12.66
N TYR A 238 -10.58 0.14 11.98
CA TYR A 238 -10.56 -1.22 11.44
C TYR A 238 -9.44 -2.03 12.07
N LEU A 239 -9.79 -3.19 12.59
CA LEU A 239 -8.88 -4.17 13.17
C LEU A 239 -8.79 -5.36 12.22
N ASN A 240 -7.59 -5.73 11.80
CA ASN A 240 -7.34 -6.88 10.94
C ASN A 240 -7.78 -8.19 11.62
N SER A 241 -7.72 -9.31 10.90
CA SER A 241 -8.12 -10.63 11.43
C SER A 241 -7.28 -11.07 12.64
N ASP A 242 -6.02 -10.64 12.74
CA ASP A 242 -5.14 -10.85 13.89
C ASP A 242 -5.36 -9.79 15.01
N GLY A 243 -6.29 -8.88 14.80
CA GLY A 243 -6.65 -7.78 15.68
C GLY A 243 -5.71 -6.56 15.64
N SER A 244 -4.70 -6.54 14.77
CA SER A 244 -3.86 -5.34 14.57
C SER A 244 -4.67 -4.21 13.95
N MET A 245 -4.51 -2.99 14.46
CA MET A 245 -5.21 -1.80 13.97
C MET A 245 -4.59 -1.26 12.69
N LYS A 246 -5.43 -0.94 11.69
CA LYS A 246 -5.02 -0.14 10.53
C LYS A 246 -4.79 1.31 10.90
N ALA A 247 -3.68 1.88 10.42
CA ALA A 247 -3.32 3.27 10.68
C ALA A 247 -2.44 3.84 9.57
N ASN A 248 -2.60 5.14 9.30
CA ASN A 248 -1.84 5.86 8.29
C ASN A 248 -1.85 5.23 6.89
N GLU A 249 -2.97 4.61 6.52
CA GLU A 249 -3.10 3.88 5.26
C GLU A 249 -4.51 4.04 4.67
N ALA A 250 -4.62 3.73 3.38
CA ALA A 250 -5.91 3.58 2.70
C ALA A 250 -6.35 2.11 2.75
N PHE A 251 -7.65 1.87 2.83
CA PHE A 251 -8.21 0.53 2.90
C PHE A 251 -9.52 0.44 2.14
N THR A 252 -9.69 -0.63 1.38
CA THR A 252 -10.93 -0.90 0.65
C THR A 252 -11.62 -2.11 1.24
N ASP A 253 -12.87 -1.93 1.66
CA ASP A 253 -13.73 -3.00 2.18
C ASP A 253 -15.11 -2.88 1.55
N GLY A 254 -15.67 -3.99 1.07
CA GLY A 254 -16.96 -4.00 0.36
C GLY A 254 -17.05 -3.03 -0.83
N GLY A 255 -15.91 -2.73 -1.50
CA GLY A 255 -15.85 -1.76 -2.60
C GLY A 255 -15.88 -0.29 -2.17
N LYS A 256 -15.85 0.00 -0.87
CA LYS A 256 -15.76 1.35 -0.30
C LYS A 256 -14.35 1.64 0.16
N LEU A 257 -13.85 2.84 -0.15
CA LEU A 257 -12.52 3.29 0.20
C LEU A 257 -12.55 4.10 1.50
N TYR A 258 -11.60 3.83 2.39
CA TYR A 258 -11.43 4.47 3.67
C TYR A 258 -9.98 4.93 3.82
N PHE A 259 -9.77 5.97 4.60
CA PHE A 259 -8.44 6.47 4.94
C PHE A 259 -8.33 6.61 6.46
N PHE A 260 -7.20 6.15 7.01
CA PHE A 260 -6.96 6.18 8.45
C PHE A 260 -5.90 7.20 8.82
N ARG A 261 -6.11 7.89 9.94
CA ARG A 261 -5.12 8.78 10.56
C ARG A 261 -3.95 7.97 11.13
N SER A 262 -2.90 8.67 11.54
CA SER A 262 -1.72 8.06 12.19
C SER A 262 -2.05 7.30 13.48
N TRP A 263 -3.06 7.74 14.22
CA TRP A 263 -3.56 7.05 15.42
C TRP A 263 -4.67 6.04 15.13
N GLY A 264 -5.00 5.78 13.85
CA GLY A 264 -5.87 4.69 13.41
C GLY A 264 -7.33 5.04 13.14
N GLY A 265 -7.84 6.18 13.60
CA GLY A 265 -9.23 6.55 13.33
C GLY A 265 -9.46 6.96 11.88
N ALA A 266 -10.55 6.49 11.30
CA ALA A 266 -10.96 6.80 9.95
C ALA A 266 -11.34 8.29 9.79
N TYR A 267 -10.92 8.90 8.68
CA TYR A 267 -11.36 10.25 8.30
C TYR A 267 -12.86 10.25 7.99
N LYS A 268 -13.57 11.32 8.42
CA LYS A 268 -15.00 11.52 8.16
C LYS A 268 -15.32 13.02 8.06
N ASN A 269 -16.32 13.38 7.26
CA ASN A 269 -16.78 14.74 6.99
C ASN A 269 -15.66 15.73 6.62
N CYS A 270 -14.69 15.29 5.82
CA CYS A 270 -13.54 16.13 5.50
C CYS A 270 -12.93 15.81 4.14
N TRP A 271 -12.19 16.80 3.64
CA TRP A 271 -11.29 16.63 2.50
C TRP A 271 -10.06 15.82 2.90
N TYR A 272 -9.58 14.98 1.99
CA TYR A 272 -8.32 14.26 2.12
C TYR A 272 -7.56 14.30 0.78
N THR A 273 -6.25 14.50 0.84
CA THR A 273 -5.40 14.56 -0.35
C THR A 273 -4.31 13.52 -0.23
N SER A 274 -4.17 12.68 -1.27
CA SER A 274 -3.11 11.68 -1.35
C SER A 274 -2.69 11.49 -2.80
N GLY A 275 -1.38 11.46 -3.05
CA GLY A 275 -0.82 11.32 -4.41
C GLY A 275 -1.30 12.41 -5.38
N GLY A 276 -1.55 13.64 -4.89
CA GLY A 276 -2.09 14.73 -5.70
C GLY A 276 -3.59 14.64 -6.02
N LYS A 277 -4.25 13.53 -5.64
CA LYS A 277 -5.69 13.32 -5.83
C LYS A 277 -6.45 13.78 -4.59
N LYS A 278 -7.65 14.33 -4.79
CA LYS A 278 -8.55 14.76 -3.71
C LYS A 278 -9.70 13.78 -3.54
N TYR A 279 -10.06 13.56 -2.29
CA TYR A 279 -11.14 12.71 -1.82
C TYR A 279 -11.97 13.50 -0.81
N TYR A 280 -13.22 13.11 -0.62
CA TYR A 280 -14.03 13.57 0.50
C TYR A 280 -14.67 12.37 1.20
N LEU A 281 -14.64 12.39 2.53
CA LEU A 281 -15.13 11.29 3.35
C LEU A 281 -16.51 11.64 3.91
N HIS A 282 -17.47 10.74 3.74
CA HIS A 282 -18.79 10.79 4.36
C HIS A 282 -18.70 10.73 5.89
N ASP A 283 -19.82 10.96 6.57
CA ASP A 283 -19.93 10.83 8.03
C ASP A 283 -19.64 9.39 8.51
N ASN A 284 -20.01 8.40 7.70
CA ASN A 284 -19.68 6.99 7.92
C ASN A 284 -18.23 6.62 7.54
N SER A 285 -17.39 7.62 7.26
CA SER A 285 -15.97 7.52 6.89
C SER A 285 -15.65 6.92 5.51
N ALA A 286 -16.64 6.45 4.76
CA ALA A 286 -16.42 5.99 3.39
C ALA A 286 -16.17 7.18 2.46
N ALA A 287 -15.26 7.04 1.50
CA ALA A 287 -15.05 8.05 0.48
C ALA A 287 -16.27 8.15 -0.46
N TYR A 288 -16.63 9.38 -0.83
CA TYR A 288 -17.64 9.66 -1.86
C TYR A 288 -17.29 8.91 -3.16
N GLN A 289 -18.30 8.37 -3.84
CA GLN A 289 -18.09 7.55 -5.05
C GLN A 289 -19.31 7.60 -5.97
N ASN A 290 -19.10 7.95 -7.24
CA ASN A 290 -20.14 8.12 -8.26
C ASN A 290 -21.26 9.07 -7.85
N GLU A 291 -20.95 10.14 -7.12
CA GLU A 291 -21.97 11.00 -6.53
C GLU A 291 -21.49 12.46 -6.38
N TRP A 292 -22.45 13.36 -6.21
CA TRP A 292 -22.22 14.78 -6.00
C TRP A 292 -22.16 15.15 -4.52
N LEU A 293 -21.17 15.96 -4.14
CA LEU A 293 -21.04 16.60 -2.84
C LEU A 293 -21.35 18.09 -2.95
N LYS A 294 -22.18 18.61 -2.04
CA LYS A 294 -22.30 20.06 -1.82
C LYS A 294 -21.51 20.44 -0.57
N ALA A 295 -20.44 21.20 -0.72
CA ALA A 295 -19.62 21.71 0.38
C ALA A 295 -19.37 23.21 0.18
N ASP A 296 -19.59 24.01 1.22
CA ASP A 296 -19.43 25.47 1.21
C ASP A 296 -20.19 26.15 0.06
N GLY A 297 -21.40 25.68 -0.23
CA GLY A 297 -22.25 26.19 -1.31
C GLY A 297 -21.82 25.79 -2.72
N LYS A 298 -20.70 25.08 -2.88
CA LYS A 298 -20.16 24.60 -4.17
C LYS A 298 -20.43 23.12 -4.35
N TRP A 299 -20.55 22.69 -5.61
CA TRP A 299 -20.77 21.30 -5.97
C TRP A 299 -19.51 20.67 -6.55
N TYR A 300 -19.22 19.45 -6.13
CA TYR A 300 -18.09 18.64 -6.56
C TYR A 300 -18.60 17.25 -6.90
N TYR A 301 -18.00 16.60 -7.90
CA TYR A 301 -18.33 15.22 -8.25
C TYR A 301 -17.17 14.28 -7.93
N PHE A 302 -17.48 13.11 -7.38
CA PHE A 302 -16.52 12.05 -7.12
C PHE A 302 -16.76 10.87 -8.05
N GLN A 303 -15.70 10.41 -8.71
CA GLN A 303 -15.73 9.37 -9.72
C GLN A 303 -15.84 7.97 -9.10
N SER A 304 -15.82 6.93 -9.94
CA SER A 304 -15.92 5.53 -9.51
C SER A 304 -14.74 5.05 -8.68
N ASP A 305 -13.56 5.68 -8.83
CA ASP A 305 -12.36 5.44 -8.01
C ASP A 305 -12.30 6.36 -6.76
N SER A 306 -13.42 7.02 -6.43
CA SER A 306 -13.56 7.99 -5.33
C SER A 306 -12.74 9.27 -5.47
N THR A 307 -12.07 9.49 -6.60
CA THR A 307 -11.33 10.74 -6.83
C THR A 307 -12.27 11.86 -7.24
N MET A 308 -11.99 13.08 -6.78
CA MET A 308 -12.70 14.27 -7.21
C MET A 308 -12.41 14.53 -8.70
N ALA A 309 -13.47 14.68 -9.50
CA ALA A 309 -13.37 15.07 -10.90
C ALA A 309 -12.88 16.52 -11.04
N THR A 310 -12.02 16.78 -12.01
CA THR A 310 -11.51 18.12 -12.32
C THR A 310 -11.41 18.33 -13.83
N ASN A 311 -11.74 19.53 -14.30
CA ASN A 311 -11.62 19.95 -15.70
C ASN A 311 -12.27 18.98 -16.69
N THR A 312 -13.46 18.50 -16.35
CA THR A 312 -14.14 17.43 -17.11
C THR A 312 -15.66 17.57 -17.05
N TRP A 313 -16.33 16.85 -17.94
CA TRP A 313 -17.79 16.75 -17.99
C TRP A 313 -18.27 15.50 -17.26
N ILE A 314 -19.32 15.67 -16.45
CA ILE A 314 -20.08 14.62 -15.78
C ILE A 314 -21.49 14.73 -16.33
N ASP A 315 -21.81 13.86 -17.28
CA ASP A 315 -22.99 13.96 -18.13
C ASP A 315 -23.09 15.33 -18.83
N ASN A 316 -23.99 16.20 -18.36
CA ASN A 316 -24.22 17.56 -18.85
C ASN A 316 -23.67 18.65 -17.92
N TYR A 317 -22.94 18.27 -16.88
CA TYR A 317 -22.41 19.18 -15.86
C TYR A 317 -20.89 19.27 -15.98
N TYR A 318 -20.36 20.48 -16.11
CA TYR A 318 -18.91 20.69 -16.19
C TYR A 318 -18.32 21.09 -14.85
N VAL A 319 -17.23 20.46 -14.44
CA VAL A 319 -16.42 20.90 -13.30
C VAL A 319 -15.11 21.51 -13.78
N ASP A 320 -14.68 22.62 -13.17
CA ASP A 320 -13.44 23.30 -13.55
C ASP A 320 -12.18 22.63 -12.99
N ALA A 321 -11.00 23.24 -13.16
CA ALA A 321 -9.73 22.74 -12.66
C ALA A 321 -9.66 22.61 -11.12
N SER A 322 -10.52 23.33 -10.39
CA SER A 322 -10.66 23.19 -8.94
C SER A 322 -11.67 22.11 -8.53
N GLY A 323 -12.37 21.51 -9.49
CA GLY A 323 -13.41 20.50 -9.29
C GLY A 323 -14.79 21.10 -9.00
N VAL A 324 -14.94 22.41 -9.08
CA VAL A 324 -16.20 23.09 -8.80
C VAL A 324 -17.09 23.04 -10.04
N TRP A 325 -18.34 22.62 -9.86
CA TRP A 325 -19.34 22.67 -10.91
C TRP A 325 -19.60 24.10 -11.37
N ILE A 326 -19.62 24.30 -12.69
CA ILE A 326 -19.93 25.56 -13.36
C ILE A 326 -21.35 25.49 -13.91
N PRO A 327 -22.32 26.20 -13.30
CA PRO A 327 -23.68 26.27 -13.81
C PRO A 327 -23.72 26.88 -15.21
N ASN A 328 -24.68 26.44 -16.03
CA ASN A 328 -24.94 26.95 -17.39
C ASN A 328 -23.77 26.83 -18.38
N LYS A 329 -22.75 26.01 -18.07
CA LYS A 329 -21.74 25.65 -19.06
C LYS A 329 -22.40 24.75 -20.11
N GLU A 330 -22.41 25.20 -21.36
CA GLU A 330 -22.94 24.40 -22.47
C GLU A 330 -21.91 23.35 -22.91
N LYS A 331 -22.35 22.09 -22.97
CA LYS A 331 -21.55 21.01 -23.53
C LYS A 331 -21.41 21.27 -25.03
N PRO A 332 -20.19 21.34 -25.59
CA PRO A 332 -20.03 21.52 -27.02
C PRO A 332 -20.74 20.37 -27.75
N THR A 333 -21.43 20.73 -28.82
CA THR A 333 -22.06 19.79 -29.76
C THR A 333 -21.61 20.14 -31.16
N ASP A 334 -21.67 19.14 -32.03
CA ASP A 334 -21.45 19.29 -33.46
C ASP A 334 -22.41 20.35 -34.02
N LYS A 335 -21.85 21.46 -34.52
CA LYS A 335 -22.67 22.61 -34.92
C LYS A 335 -21.93 23.53 -35.88
N TRP A 336 -22.65 23.95 -36.92
CA TRP A 336 -22.28 25.11 -37.72
C TRP A 336 -22.41 26.40 -36.90
N ILE A 337 -21.31 27.11 -36.75
CA ILE A 337 -21.27 28.41 -36.08
C ILE A 337 -21.05 29.50 -37.12
N THR A 338 -21.99 30.44 -37.16
CA THR A 338 -21.91 31.62 -38.02
C THR A 338 -21.36 32.79 -37.19
N SER A 339 -20.29 33.42 -37.66
CA SER A 339 -19.69 34.60 -37.05
C SER A 339 -19.45 35.66 -38.12
N GLY A 340 -20.25 36.72 -38.08
CA GLY A 340 -20.35 37.68 -39.19
C GLY A 340 -20.78 36.98 -40.48
N ASN A 341 -20.02 37.21 -41.57
CA ASN A 341 -20.30 36.64 -42.89
C ASN A 341 -19.62 35.29 -43.14
N ARG A 342 -19.00 34.67 -42.12
CA ARG A 342 -18.26 33.42 -42.26
C ARG A 342 -18.84 32.35 -41.34
N LYS A 343 -18.66 31.10 -41.74
CA LYS A 343 -19.09 29.92 -40.98
C LYS A 343 -17.89 29.04 -40.68
N TRP A 344 -17.92 28.36 -39.56
CA TRP A 344 -17.01 27.27 -39.20
C TRP A 344 -17.82 26.15 -38.56
N TYR A 345 -17.27 24.94 -38.56
CA TYR A 345 -17.93 23.79 -37.95
C TYR A 345 -17.21 23.39 -36.68
N ARG A 346 -17.93 23.38 -35.56
CA ARG A 346 -17.41 22.97 -34.25
C ARG A 346 -17.82 21.53 -34.00
N HIS A 347 -16.87 20.72 -33.58
CA HIS A 347 -17.07 19.34 -33.14
C HIS A 347 -17.58 19.27 -31.68
N ALA A 348 -18.19 18.15 -31.30
CA ALA A 348 -18.68 17.92 -29.94
C ALA A 348 -17.58 17.92 -28.85
N ASP A 349 -16.33 17.67 -29.22
CA ASP A 349 -15.16 17.81 -28.34
C ASP A 349 -14.64 19.25 -28.24
N GLY A 350 -15.27 20.19 -28.95
CA GLY A 350 -14.89 21.60 -29.02
C GLY A 350 -13.82 21.91 -30.06
N SER A 351 -13.26 20.91 -30.73
CA SER A 351 -12.32 21.09 -31.84
C SER A 351 -13.03 21.54 -33.12
N TYR A 352 -12.24 21.84 -34.16
CA TYR A 352 -12.75 22.21 -35.48
C TYR A 352 -11.67 22.01 -36.54
N THR A 353 -12.10 21.70 -37.77
CA THR A 353 -11.20 21.41 -38.89
C THR A 353 -10.52 22.67 -39.40
N LYS A 354 -9.21 22.58 -39.67
CA LYS A 354 -8.38 23.67 -40.20
C LYS A 354 -7.52 23.18 -41.35
N ASN A 355 -7.46 23.99 -42.40
CA ASN A 355 -6.68 23.72 -43.61
C ASN A 355 -6.94 22.32 -44.19
N ASP A 356 -8.16 21.82 -44.02
CA ASP A 356 -8.52 20.48 -44.47
C ASP A 356 -9.94 20.41 -45.03
N TRP A 357 -10.23 19.28 -45.68
CA TRP A 357 -11.57 18.88 -46.09
C TRP A 357 -12.31 18.22 -44.93
N GLU A 358 -13.62 18.42 -44.89
CA GLU A 358 -14.49 17.72 -43.96
C GLU A 358 -15.78 17.31 -44.64
N VAL A 359 -16.31 16.15 -44.27
CA VAL A 359 -17.63 15.69 -44.70
C VAL A 359 -18.61 15.94 -43.56
N ILE A 360 -19.57 16.82 -43.78
CA ILE A 360 -20.61 17.18 -42.82
C ILE A 360 -21.95 16.88 -43.46
N ASP A 361 -22.77 16.05 -42.82
CA ASP A 361 -24.07 15.58 -43.33
C ASP A 361 -24.01 15.03 -44.77
N GLY A 362 -22.93 14.29 -45.10
CA GLY A 362 -22.71 13.68 -46.42
C GLY A 362 -22.20 14.64 -47.51
N LYS A 363 -21.90 15.89 -47.16
CA LYS A 363 -21.43 16.90 -48.11
C LYS A 363 -20.01 17.35 -47.79
N TYR A 364 -19.22 17.62 -48.82
CA TYR A 364 -17.83 18.03 -48.68
C TYR A 364 -17.71 19.54 -48.51
N TYR A 365 -16.97 19.96 -47.49
CA TYR A 365 -16.63 21.34 -47.21
C TYR A 365 -15.11 21.48 -47.10
N ARG A 366 -14.60 22.66 -47.45
CA ARG A 366 -13.19 23.00 -47.29
C ARG A 366 -13.04 24.09 -46.23
N PHE A 367 -12.08 23.94 -45.34
CA PHE A 367 -11.74 24.96 -44.34
C PHE A 367 -10.38 25.61 -44.63
N ASP A 368 -10.27 26.90 -44.34
CA ASP A 368 -9.03 27.65 -44.45
C ASP A 368 -8.10 27.40 -43.24
N LYS A 369 -6.93 28.05 -43.22
CA LYS A 369 -5.93 27.89 -42.15
C LYS A 369 -6.44 28.23 -40.74
N ASP A 370 -7.47 29.06 -40.66
CA ASP A 370 -8.06 29.53 -39.41
C ASP A 370 -9.34 28.76 -39.06
N GLY A 371 -9.78 27.85 -39.93
CA GLY A 371 -10.96 26.99 -39.73
C GLY A 371 -12.26 27.58 -40.28
N TRP A 372 -12.19 28.61 -41.13
CA TRP A 372 -13.38 29.15 -41.78
C TRP A 372 -13.70 28.37 -43.06
N MET A 373 -14.98 28.11 -43.26
CA MET A 373 -15.50 27.48 -44.47
C MET A 373 -15.18 28.34 -45.69
N VAL A 374 -14.60 27.71 -46.71
CA VAL A 374 -14.22 28.33 -47.97
C VAL A 374 -15.40 28.28 -48.95
N THR A 375 -15.57 29.35 -49.72
CA THR A 375 -16.55 29.45 -50.81
C THR A 375 -15.88 29.90 -52.11
N GLY A 376 -16.49 29.62 -53.26
CA GLY A 376 -16.01 30.00 -54.59
C GLY A 376 -14.92 29.09 -55.14
N TRP A 377 -14.08 29.62 -56.03
CA TRP A 377 -12.96 28.87 -56.62
C TRP A 377 -11.79 28.75 -55.66
N LYS A 378 -11.24 27.54 -55.51
CA LYS A 378 -10.02 27.29 -54.73
C LYS A 378 -9.11 26.29 -55.43
N LYS A 379 -7.85 26.68 -55.59
CA LYS A 379 -6.79 25.77 -56.07
C LYS A 379 -6.12 25.07 -54.88
N ILE A 380 -6.06 23.75 -54.90
CA ILE A 380 -5.48 22.90 -53.85
C ILE A 380 -4.64 21.83 -54.55
N ASN A 381 -3.34 21.74 -54.24
CA ASN A 381 -2.39 20.81 -54.87
C ASN A 381 -2.46 20.86 -56.41
N ASP A 382 -2.46 22.07 -56.96
CA ASP A 382 -2.59 22.36 -58.39
C ASP A 382 -3.90 21.97 -59.08
N ILE A 383 -4.88 21.47 -58.32
CA ILE A 383 -6.21 21.12 -58.80
C ILE A 383 -7.22 22.18 -58.37
N TRP A 384 -8.12 22.58 -59.27
CA TRP A 384 -9.20 23.51 -58.96
C TRP A 384 -10.44 22.80 -58.45
N TYR A 385 -11.03 23.36 -57.41
CA TYR A 385 -12.31 22.96 -56.83
C TYR A 385 -13.23 24.17 -56.74
N TYR A 386 -14.53 23.93 -56.79
CA TYR A 386 -15.54 24.96 -56.53
C TYR A 386 -16.40 24.58 -55.34
N MET A 387 -16.51 25.48 -54.37
CA MET A 387 -17.44 25.39 -53.25
C MET A 387 -18.55 26.41 -53.50
N ASP A 388 -19.80 26.00 -53.35
CA ASP A 388 -20.95 26.86 -53.58
C ASP A 388 -20.83 28.18 -52.81
N LYS A 389 -21.12 29.31 -53.47
CA LYS A 389 -20.99 30.64 -52.85
C LYS A 389 -21.93 30.85 -51.66
N THR A 390 -23.05 30.14 -51.61
CA THR A 390 -24.09 30.29 -50.59
C THR A 390 -23.97 29.20 -49.52
N THR A 391 -23.85 27.94 -49.93
CA THR A 391 -23.86 26.81 -49.01
C THR A 391 -22.47 26.37 -48.59
N GLY A 392 -21.43 26.65 -49.38
CA GLY A 392 -20.05 26.16 -49.17
C GLY A 392 -19.84 24.71 -49.58
N GLU A 393 -20.87 24.05 -50.10
CA GLU A 393 -20.82 22.66 -50.54
C GLU A 393 -19.92 22.53 -51.77
N ARG A 394 -18.96 21.60 -51.76
CA ARG A 394 -18.14 21.29 -52.93
C ARG A 394 -19.00 20.72 -54.05
N TYR A 395 -18.86 21.24 -55.26
CA TYR A 395 -19.51 20.68 -56.43
C TYR A 395 -18.94 19.28 -56.75
N GLY A 396 -19.85 18.32 -56.90
CA GLY A 396 -19.56 16.93 -57.24
C GLY A 396 -19.59 16.68 -58.74
N GLU A 397 -19.63 15.40 -59.13
CA GLU A 397 -19.58 14.99 -60.53
C GLU A 397 -20.64 15.68 -61.40
N GLY A 398 -20.23 16.14 -62.58
CA GLY A 398 -21.12 16.67 -63.60
C GLY A 398 -20.76 18.07 -64.09
N TRP A 399 -21.64 18.59 -64.95
CA TRP A 399 -21.53 19.91 -65.55
C TRP A 399 -22.21 20.96 -64.67
N HIS A 400 -21.50 22.04 -64.37
CA HIS A 400 -21.96 23.13 -63.50
C HIS A 400 -21.77 24.48 -64.18
N TRP A 401 -22.83 25.29 -64.20
CA TRP A 401 -22.77 26.67 -64.66
C TRP A 401 -22.37 27.59 -63.53
N ILE A 402 -21.19 28.22 -63.66
CA ILE A 402 -20.58 29.08 -62.64
C ILE A 402 -20.24 30.42 -63.30
N ASP A 403 -20.86 31.50 -62.79
CA ASP A 403 -20.60 32.88 -63.23
C ASP A 403 -20.61 33.06 -64.77
N GLY A 404 -21.54 32.39 -65.47
CA GLY A 404 -21.75 32.53 -66.91
C GLY A 404 -20.88 31.64 -67.81
N SER A 405 -20.09 30.71 -67.25
CA SER A 405 -19.37 29.67 -68.00
C SER A 405 -19.73 28.28 -67.44
N CYS A 406 -19.66 27.25 -68.28
CA CYS A 406 -19.92 25.87 -67.87
C CYS A 406 -18.60 25.15 -67.61
N TYR A 407 -18.51 24.42 -66.51
CA TYR A 407 -17.32 23.66 -66.09
C TYR A 407 -17.74 22.23 -65.77
N TYR A 408 -16.83 21.27 -65.97
CA TYR A 408 -17.05 19.90 -65.55
C TYR A 408 -16.21 19.56 -64.32
N MET A 409 -16.85 18.94 -63.33
CA MET A 409 -16.25 18.42 -62.12
C MET A 409 -16.32 16.89 -62.15
N ASN A 410 -15.26 16.19 -61.76
CA ASN A 410 -15.29 14.72 -61.70
C ASN A 410 -15.91 14.22 -60.37
N ALA A 411 -15.97 12.90 -60.16
CA ALA A 411 -16.46 12.27 -58.92
C ALA A 411 -15.81 12.81 -57.62
N LYS A 412 -14.54 13.22 -57.69
CA LYS A 412 -13.79 13.82 -56.57
C LYS A 412 -13.97 15.35 -56.48
N GLY A 413 -14.68 15.96 -57.43
CA GLY A 413 -14.90 17.42 -57.57
C GLY A 413 -13.73 18.18 -58.14
N GLU A 414 -12.80 17.48 -58.75
CA GLU A 414 -11.66 18.08 -59.41
C GLU A 414 -12.16 18.66 -60.74
N MET A 415 -11.85 19.93 -61.00
CA MET A 415 -12.22 20.58 -62.24
C MET A 415 -11.42 20.01 -63.40
N ALA A 416 -12.10 19.57 -64.45
CA ALA A 416 -11.46 19.16 -65.68
C ALA A 416 -10.86 20.35 -66.43
N VAL A 417 -9.67 20.17 -67.01
CA VAL A 417 -8.97 21.17 -67.82
C VAL A 417 -8.39 20.50 -69.06
N ASP A 418 -8.40 21.23 -70.18
CA ASP A 418 -7.80 20.83 -71.46
C ASP A 418 -8.14 19.40 -71.89
N THR A 419 -9.43 19.06 -71.85
CA THR A 419 -9.87 17.68 -72.08
C THR A 419 -11.29 17.59 -72.61
N TRP A 420 -11.64 16.42 -73.14
CA TRP A 420 -12.97 16.09 -73.65
C TRP A 420 -13.76 15.26 -72.64
N ILE A 421 -15.00 15.67 -72.35
CA ILE A 421 -15.94 14.96 -71.49
C ILE A 421 -17.24 14.77 -72.27
N ASP A 422 -17.62 13.52 -72.53
CA ASP A 422 -18.87 13.14 -73.23
C ASP A 422 -19.13 13.91 -74.54
N GLY A 423 -18.08 14.17 -75.31
CA GLY A 423 -18.18 14.89 -76.59
C GLY A 423 -18.15 16.42 -76.49
N TYR A 424 -17.92 16.98 -75.30
CA TYR A 424 -17.75 18.42 -75.06
C TYR A 424 -16.33 18.71 -74.58
N TYR A 425 -15.71 19.77 -75.09
CA TYR A 425 -14.34 20.14 -74.74
C TYR A 425 -14.31 21.29 -73.73
N VAL A 426 -13.45 21.18 -72.71
CA VAL A 426 -13.07 22.26 -71.81
C VAL A 426 -11.64 22.70 -72.10
N ASP A 427 -11.38 24.01 -72.14
CA ASP A 427 -10.05 24.55 -72.40
C ASP A 427 -9.11 24.44 -71.18
N ALA A 428 -7.88 24.96 -71.28
CA ALA A 428 -6.92 24.98 -70.18
C ALA A 428 -7.38 25.78 -68.94
N SER A 429 -8.41 26.62 -69.06
CA SER A 429 -9.06 27.31 -67.94
C SER A 429 -10.24 26.52 -67.34
N GLY A 430 -10.58 25.38 -67.93
CA GLY A 430 -11.70 24.51 -67.55
C GLY A 430 -13.04 24.95 -68.12
N LYS A 431 -13.08 25.99 -68.96
CA LYS A 431 -14.33 26.50 -69.54
C LYS A 431 -14.76 25.66 -70.72
N TRP A 432 -16.03 25.28 -70.73
CA TRP A 432 -16.65 24.63 -71.88
C TRP A 432 -16.62 25.52 -73.12
N ILE A 433 -16.13 24.97 -74.22
CA ILE A 433 -16.12 25.62 -75.53
C ILE A 433 -17.26 25.06 -76.38
N LYS A 434 -18.20 25.94 -76.71
CA LYS A 434 -19.30 25.64 -77.62
C LYS A 434 -18.77 25.45 -79.04
N ASP A 435 -19.25 24.40 -79.71
CA ASP A 435 -18.88 24.05 -81.09
C ASP A 435 -17.36 23.84 -81.27
N ALA A 436 -16.68 23.35 -80.21
CA ALA A 436 -15.30 22.92 -80.32
C ALA A 436 -15.21 21.86 -81.43
N LYS A 437 -14.55 22.22 -82.53
CA LYS A 437 -14.34 21.29 -83.61
C LYS A 437 -13.23 20.35 -83.18
N LYS A 438 -13.56 19.07 -83.09
CA LYS A 438 -12.57 18.00 -83.06
C LYS A 438 -12.01 17.90 -84.48
N ASP A 439 -11.26 18.91 -84.92
CA ASP A 439 -10.72 18.97 -86.26
C ASP A 439 -9.75 17.79 -86.42
N GLN A 440 -10.27 16.71 -87.03
CA GLN A 440 -9.45 15.67 -87.61
C GLN A 440 -8.62 16.34 -88.70
N HIS A 441 -7.40 16.72 -88.37
CA HIS A 441 -6.42 17.00 -89.41
C HIS A 441 -6.19 15.69 -90.19
N THR A 442 -6.17 15.78 -91.52
CA THR A 442 -5.85 14.62 -92.36
C THR A 442 -4.37 14.27 -92.17
N HIS A 443 -4.11 13.08 -91.64
CA HIS A 443 -2.75 12.59 -91.44
C HIS A 443 -2.01 12.47 -92.77
N ASN A 444 -0.85 13.12 -92.87
CA ASN A 444 0.10 12.88 -93.97
C ASN A 444 1.19 11.94 -93.43
N TRP A 445 1.16 10.70 -93.91
CA TRP A 445 1.94 9.60 -93.36
C TRP A 445 3.31 9.52 -94.01
N VAL A 446 4.36 9.49 -93.19
CA VAL A 446 5.74 9.31 -93.66
C VAL A 446 6.29 8.05 -93.01
N ALA A 447 6.94 7.20 -93.81
CA ALA A 447 7.48 5.94 -93.34
C ALA A 447 8.78 6.18 -92.55
N GLU A 448 8.82 5.68 -91.31
CA GLU A 448 10.01 5.68 -90.47
C GLU A 448 10.37 4.24 -90.06
N THR A 449 11.67 4.01 -89.89
CA THR A 449 12.22 2.77 -89.33
C THR A 449 12.83 3.09 -87.99
N LYS A 450 12.31 2.45 -86.94
CA LYS A 450 12.83 2.60 -85.57
C LYS A 450 13.22 1.24 -85.03
N THR A 451 14.45 1.13 -84.57
CA THR A 451 14.94 -0.03 -83.82
C THR A 451 14.60 0.20 -82.36
N ILE A 452 13.83 -0.71 -81.77
CA ILE A 452 13.49 -0.69 -80.35
C ILE A 452 14.34 -1.74 -79.67
N HIS A 453 15.17 -1.28 -78.74
CA HIS A 453 15.98 -2.15 -77.90
C HIS A 453 15.17 -2.56 -76.68
N HIS A 454 14.92 -3.85 -76.52
CA HIS A 454 14.32 -4.39 -75.32
C HIS A 454 15.45 -4.86 -74.39
N GLU A 455 15.63 -4.16 -73.27
CA GLU A 455 16.67 -4.47 -72.28
C GLU A 455 16.38 -5.78 -71.55
N GLU A 456 17.43 -6.39 -70.99
CA GLU A 456 17.33 -7.65 -70.25
C GLU A 456 16.38 -7.53 -69.04
N GLU A 457 15.41 -8.43 -68.92
CA GLU A 457 14.58 -8.55 -67.73
C GLU A 457 15.21 -9.60 -66.80
N TYR A 458 15.62 -9.14 -65.62
CA TYR A 458 16.15 -10.01 -64.58
C TYR A 458 15.69 -9.53 -63.21
N HIS A 459 15.70 -10.45 -62.25
CA HIS A 459 15.59 -10.11 -60.83
C HIS A 459 16.72 -10.77 -60.04
N TYR A 460 17.09 -10.14 -58.93
CA TYR A 460 18.03 -10.72 -57.99
C TYR A 460 17.28 -11.54 -56.95
N LYS A 461 17.73 -12.78 -56.75
CA LYS A 461 17.29 -13.59 -55.62
C LYS A 461 18.40 -13.65 -54.59
N THR A 462 18.11 -13.20 -53.37
CA THR A 462 19.07 -13.27 -52.26
C THR A 462 19.01 -14.66 -51.65
N VAL A 463 20.12 -15.41 -51.76
CA VAL A 463 20.30 -16.67 -51.05
C VAL A 463 21.14 -16.37 -49.81
N LYS A 464 20.56 -16.58 -48.63
CA LYS A 464 21.20 -16.27 -47.36
C LYS A 464 21.96 -17.49 -46.85
N HIS A 465 23.27 -17.35 -46.68
CA HIS A 465 24.11 -18.36 -46.05
C HIS A 465 24.37 -17.94 -44.59
N PRO A 466 23.77 -18.63 -43.60
CA PRO A 466 23.97 -18.29 -42.20
C PRO A 466 25.41 -18.59 -41.75
N ALA A 467 25.88 -17.83 -40.76
CA ALA A 467 27.20 -18.02 -40.17
C ALA A 467 27.32 -19.42 -39.53
N VAL A 468 28.50 -20.00 -39.61
CA VAL A 468 28.84 -21.24 -38.89
C VAL A 468 29.65 -20.84 -37.67
N THR A 469 29.10 -21.12 -36.49
CA THR A 469 29.73 -20.80 -35.20
C THR A 469 29.74 -22.02 -34.30
N HIS A 470 30.72 -22.07 -33.40
CA HIS A 470 30.70 -22.98 -32.26
C HIS A 470 31.01 -22.22 -30.96
N THR A 471 30.48 -22.73 -29.86
CA THR A 471 30.61 -22.10 -28.54
C THR A 471 31.62 -22.89 -27.72
N VAL A 472 32.59 -22.18 -27.13
CA VAL A 472 33.58 -22.74 -26.22
C VAL A 472 33.29 -22.19 -24.81
N ASP A 473 33.05 -23.10 -23.88
CA ASP A 473 32.74 -22.74 -22.48
C ASP A 473 34.02 -22.76 -21.64
N HIS A 474 34.32 -21.64 -20.99
CA HIS A 474 35.40 -21.53 -20.02
C HIS A 474 34.83 -21.53 -18.60
N ALA A 475 35.20 -22.53 -17.80
CA ALA A 475 34.72 -22.70 -16.43
C ALA A 475 35.29 -21.63 -15.48
N GLU A 476 34.54 -21.32 -14.42
CA GLU A 476 34.95 -20.35 -13.39
C GLU A 476 36.22 -20.77 -12.64
N GLU A 477 37.12 -19.81 -12.40
CA GLU A 477 38.28 -19.96 -11.53
C GLU A 477 38.05 -19.13 -10.25
N PHE A 478 38.18 -19.75 -9.07
CA PHE A 478 37.96 -19.09 -7.79
C PHE A 478 38.80 -19.69 -6.66
N HIS A 479 38.98 -18.89 -5.60
CA HIS A 479 39.52 -19.33 -4.31
C HIS A 479 38.68 -18.76 -3.14
N TYR A 480 38.96 -19.22 -1.92
CA TYR A 480 38.28 -18.75 -0.70
C TYR A 480 39.22 -17.93 0.17
N GLU A 481 38.79 -16.74 0.55
CA GLU A 481 39.49 -15.90 1.53
C GLU A 481 38.71 -15.82 2.84
N THR A 482 39.44 -15.73 3.97
CA THR A 482 38.83 -15.55 5.29
C THR A 482 38.81 -14.07 5.64
N VAL A 483 37.62 -13.47 5.72
CA VAL A 483 37.45 -12.08 6.13
C VAL A 483 36.95 -12.05 7.57
N THR A 484 37.69 -11.34 8.44
CA THR A 484 37.32 -11.14 9.84
C THR A 484 36.75 -9.75 10.04
N HIS A 485 35.52 -9.66 10.53
CA HIS A 485 34.87 -8.39 10.84
C HIS A 485 34.96 -8.11 12.36
N PRO A 486 35.53 -6.96 12.76
CA PRO A 486 35.63 -6.58 14.16
C PRO A 486 34.26 -6.26 14.78
N GLU A 487 34.20 -6.21 16.12
CA GLU A 487 33.01 -5.79 16.87
C GLU A 487 32.65 -4.34 16.52
N GLU A 488 31.43 -4.13 16.04
CA GLU A 488 30.86 -2.80 15.83
C GLU A 488 29.95 -2.46 17.01
N SER A 489 30.23 -1.34 17.65
CA SER A 489 29.45 -0.81 18.76
C SER A 489 29.46 0.71 18.73
N HIS A 490 28.32 1.33 19.00
CA HIS A 490 28.25 2.76 19.31
C HIS A 490 27.69 3.02 20.73
N MET A 491 27.90 4.25 21.17
CA MET A 491 27.31 4.77 22.41
C MET A 491 25.97 5.41 22.06
N GLU A 492 24.89 4.94 22.68
CA GLU A 492 23.60 5.60 22.59
C GLU A 492 23.33 6.37 23.88
N THR A 493 22.87 7.60 23.71
CA THR A 493 22.25 8.38 24.78
C THR A 493 20.78 8.00 24.81
N ILE A 494 20.36 7.27 25.84
CA ILE A 494 18.95 7.03 26.10
C ILE A 494 18.44 8.21 26.92
N HIS A 495 17.59 9.02 26.30
CA HIS A 495 16.93 10.13 26.96
C HIS A 495 15.73 9.61 27.75
N HIS A 496 15.77 9.73 29.07
CA HIS A 496 14.63 9.44 29.93
C HIS A 496 13.81 10.72 30.07
N GLU A 497 12.62 10.72 29.48
CA GLU A 497 11.72 11.88 29.49
C GLU A 497 11.21 12.20 30.90
N GLU A 498 10.85 13.47 31.09
CA GLU A 498 10.27 13.99 32.32
C GLU A 498 9.00 13.21 32.70
N VAL A 499 8.95 12.73 33.95
CA VAL A 499 7.78 12.01 34.47
C VAL A 499 7.02 12.92 35.41
N GLY A 500 5.78 13.21 35.05
CA GLY A 500 4.85 13.98 35.86
C GLY A 500 3.43 13.44 35.79
N HIS A 501 2.53 14.09 36.53
CA HIS A 501 1.11 13.80 36.49
C HIS A 501 0.29 15.09 36.42
N THR A 502 -0.86 14.99 35.75
CA THR A 502 -1.81 16.09 35.65
C THR A 502 -2.75 16.08 36.85
N VAL A 503 -2.85 17.22 37.53
CA VAL A 503 -3.83 17.47 38.59
C VAL A 503 -4.96 18.33 38.00
N HIS A 504 -6.19 17.81 38.06
CA HIS A 504 -7.37 18.52 37.55
C HIS A 504 -7.99 19.40 38.63
N HIS A 505 -8.26 20.66 38.31
CA HIS A 505 -9.02 21.57 39.14
C HIS A 505 -10.38 21.84 38.52
N ASP A 506 -11.45 21.47 39.22
CA ASP A 506 -12.84 21.66 38.77
C ASP A 506 -13.19 23.16 38.59
N ALA A 507 -14.12 23.43 37.68
CA ALA A 507 -14.63 24.77 37.43
C ALA A 507 -15.43 25.29 38.64
N VAL A 508 -15.32 26.60 38.90
CA VAL A 508 -16.15 27.29 39.89
C VAL A 508 -17.25 28.05 39.16
N THR A 509 -18.50 27.79 39.52
CA THR A 509 -19.69 28.37 38.86
C THR A 509 -20.72 28.85 39.86
N HIS A 510 -21.52 29.84 39.49
CA HIS A 510 -22.73 30.24 40.20
C HIS A 510 -23.92 30.44 39.25
N THR A 511 -25.12 30.57 39.82
CA THR A 511 -26.37 30.72 39.07
C THR A 511 -26.89 32.15 39.17
N GLU A 512 -27.19 32.77 38.02
CA GLU A 512 -27.89 34.04 37.92
C GLU A 512 -29.30 33.84 37.35
N TYR A 513 -30.24 34.68 37.79
CA TYR A 513 -31.63 34.69 37.31
C TYR A 513 -31.93 36.00 36.58
N ILE A 514 -32.36 35.91 35.31
CA ILE A 514 -32.70 37.08 34.48
C ILE A 514 -34.21 37.13 34.29
N THR A 515 -34.84 38.24 34.68
CA THR A 515 -36.30 38.42 34.57
C THR A 515 -36.66 39.21 33.31
N HIS A 516 -37.53 38.64 32.49
CA HIS A 516 -38.08 39.28 31.30
C HIS A 516 -39.51 39.78 31.58
N PRO A 517 -39.80 41.08 31.40
CA PRO A 517 -41.14 41.64 31.66
C PRO A 517 -42.17 41.26 30.59
N GLU A 518 -43.45 41.36 30.96
CA GLU A 518 -44.60 41.12 30.07
C GLU A 518 -44.58 42.05 28.84
N VAL A 519 -44.88 41.50 27.67
CA VAL A 519 -45.04 42.25 26.43
C VAL A 519 -46.51 42.20 26.00
N SER A 520 -47.09 43.37 25.73
CA SER A 520 -48.50 43.52 25.39
C SER A 520 -48.73 44.75 24.53
N HIS A 521 -49.78 44.73 23.72
CA HIS A 521 -50.25 45.89 22.98
C HIS A 521 -51.76 46.12 23.16
N GLU A 522 -52.25 47.27 22.70
CA GLU A 522 -53.65 47.65 22.80
C GLU A 522 -54.31 47.66 21.41
N GLU A 523 -55.45 46.98 21.26
CA GLU A 523 -56.27 46.99 20.04
C GLU A 523 -57.63 47.65 20.29
N ARG A 524 -58.14 48.39 19.30
CA ARG A 524 -59.52 48.89 19.31
C ARG A 524 -60.47 47.90 18.64
N ARG A 525 -61.52 47.51 19.35
CA ARG A 525 -62.56 46.59 18.86
C ARG A 525 -63.93 47.23 18.95
N THR A 526 -64.81 46.90 18.00
CA THR A 526 -66.15 47.49 17.93
C THR A 526 -67.17 46.54 18.52
N ILE A 527 -67.91 47.00 19.53
CA ILE A 527 -68.87 46.18 20.26
C ILE A 527 -70.29 46.60 19.89
N CYS A 528 -71.14 45.61 19.58
CA CYS A 528 -72.55 45.82 19.33
C CYS A 528 -73.24 46.26 20.63
N GLY A 529 -73.85 47.44 20.61
CA GLY A 529 -74.58 48.01 21.75
C GLY A 529 -75.90 47.32 22.06
N PHE A 530 -76.38 46.44 21.18
CA PHE A 530 -77.61 45.68 21.39
C PHE A 530 -77.35 44.30 22.01
N CYS A 531 -76.43 43.50 21.45
CA CYS A 531 -76.15 42.14 21.92
C CYS A 531 -74.86 42.00 22.75
N GLY A 532 -74.02 43.04 22.80
CA GLY A 532 -72.75 43.04 23.53
C GLY A 532 -71.62 42.25 22.86
N ALA A 533 -71.83 41.73 21.65
CA ALA A 533 -70.82 40.96 20.94
C ALA A 533 -69.72 41.86 20.35
N ASP A 534 -68.48 41.35 20.34
CA ASP A 534 -67.37 41.94 19.60
C ASP A 534 -67.58 41.69 18.10
N MET A 535 -67.81 42.76 17.36
CA MET A 535 -68.00 42.76 15.92
C MET A 535 -66.66 42.81 15.16
N GLY A 536 -65.54 42.78 15.87
CA GLY A 536 -64.20 42.88 15.32
C GLY A 536 -63.80 44.31 14.98
N ASN A 537 -62.73 44.43 14.20
CA ASN A 537 -62.09 45.69 13.82
C ASN A 537 -62.02 45.90 12.29
N THR A 538 -62.67 45.04 11.50
CA THR A 538 -62.73 45.14 10.03
C THR A 538 -64.13 45.49 9.56
N GLN A 539 -64.24 46.23 8.45
CA GLN A 539 -65.54 46.63 7.93
C GLN A 539 -66.41 45.42 7.53
N ASP A 540 -65.79 44.35 7.05
CA ASP A 540 -66.49 43.12 6.65
C ASP A 540 -67.11 42.42 7.86
N SER A 541 -66.37 42.28 8.96
CA SER A 541 -66.90 41.68 10.21
C SER A 541 -68.01 42.52 10.83
N LEU A 542 -67.92 43.86 10.75
CA LEU A 542 -69.01 44.75 11.14
C LEU A 542 -70.24 44.57 10.24
N ASN A 543 -70.04 44.52 8.92
CA ASN A 543 -71.13 44.42 7.94
C ASN A 543 -71.89 43.09 8.08
N GLU A 544 -71.18 41.97 8.29
CA GLU A 544 -71.81 40.68 8.57
C GLU A 544 -72.66 40.73 9.83
N HIS A 545 -72.15 41.35 10.91
CA HIS A 545 -72.87 41.47 12.17
C HIS A 545 -74.09 42.40 12.05
N LEU A 546 -73.96 43.51 11.32
CA LEU A 546 -75.07 44.42 11.00
C LEU A 546 -76.14 43.73 10.16
N LEU A 547 -75.74 42.93 9.17
CA LEU A 547 -76.66 42.16 8.32
C LEU A 547 -77.43 41.12 9.15
N TYR A 548 -76.77 40.44 10.10
CA TYR A 548 -77.40 39.47 11.00
C TYR A 548 -78.60 40.08 11.77
N HIS A 549 -78.43 41.28 12.32
CA HIS A 549 -79.51 42.00 13.02
C HIS A 549 -80.54 42.60 12.05
N THR A 550 -80.11 43.12 10.91
CA THR A 550 -81.00 43.70 9.88
C THR A 550 -81.97 42.65 9.32
N LEU A 551 -81.50 41.43 9.04
CA LEU A 551 -82.35 40.32 8.57
C LEU A 551 -83.40 39.89 9.61
N ARG A 552 -83.20 40.22 10.88
CA ARG A 552 -84.14 39.96 11.97
C ARG A 552 -85.07 41.14 12.26
N GLY A 553 -84.95 42.23 11.50
CA GLY A 553 -85.73 43.46 11.70
C GLY A 553 -85.27 44.28 12.90
N GLU A 554 -84.06 44.04 13.42
CA GLU A 554 -83.51 44.69 14.59
C GLU A 554 -82.60 45.87 14.17
N SER A 555 -82.74 47.02 14.83
CA SER A 555 -81.84 48.16 14.66
C SER A 555 -80.85 48.20 15.82
N ILE A 556 -79.54 48.22 15.52
CA ILE A 556 -78.47 48.20 16.52
C ILE A 556 -77.62 49.47 16.47
N SER A 557 -77.07 49.86 17.61
CA SER A 557 -75.96 50.81 17.71
C SER A 557 -74.67 50.07 18.06
N TYR A 558 -73.50 50.71 17.91
CA TYR A 558 -72.23 50.13 18.32
C TYR A 558 -71.24 51.20 18.77
N SER A 559 -70.26 50.81 19.60
CA SER A 559 -69.19 51.68 20.10
C SER A 559 -67.84 50.97 20.03
N THR A 560 -66.76 51.74 19.96
CA THR A 560 -65.40 51.18 19.98
C THR A 560 -64.81 51.20 21.39
N LYS A 561 -64.14 50.11 21.77
CA LYS A 561 -63.43 49.96 23.05
C LYS A 561 -62.00 49.47 22.80
N THR A 562 -61.04 50.05 23.51
CA THR A 562 -59.66 49.57 23.51
C THR A 562 -59.50 48.41 24.50
N VAL A 563 -58.86 47.32 24.06
CA VAL A 563 -58.57 46.12 24.87
C VAL A 563 -57.08 45.84 24.81
N LYS A 564 -56.47 45.57 25.97
CA LYS A 564 -55.06 45.15 26.08
C LYS A 564 -54.96 43.66 25.78
N ILE A 565 -54.12 43.29 24.82
CA ILE A 565 -53.80 41.91 24.46
C ILE A 565 -52.38 41.63 24.95
N VAL A 566 -52.21 40.60 25.77
CA VAL A 566 -50.89 40.15 26.23
C VAL A 566 -50.33 39.20 25.17
N ASP A 567 -49.23 39.60 24.54
CA ASP A 567 -48.57 38.79 23.51
C ASP A 567 -47.63 37.76 24.14
N GLN A 568 -47.01 38.10 25.27
CA GLN A 568 -46.12 37.21 26.01
C GLN A 568 -46.11 37.55 27.51
N GLU A 569 -46.35 36.54 28.35
CA GLU A 569 -46.27 36.69 29.81
C GLU A 569 -44.81 36.84 30.29
N ALA A 570 -44.64 37.52 31.42
CA ALA A 570 -43.34 37.65 32.06
C ALA A 570 -42.78 36.27 32.48
N TRP A 571 -41.47 36.06 32.31
CA TRP A 571 -40.81 34.81 32.69
C TRP A 571 -39.37 35.05 33.14
N THR A 572 -38.80 34.08 33.85
CA THR A 572 -37.44 34.12 34.39
C THR A 572 -36.58 33.01 33.80
N GLU A 573 -35.39 33.37 33.33
CA GLU A 573 -34.36 32.45 32.85
C GLU A 573 -33.34 32.18 33.96
N GLU A 574 -32.97 30.90 34.15
CA GLU A 574 -31.86 30.49 35.01
C GLU A 574 -30.61 30.27 34.14
N LYS A 575 -29.52 30.98 34.45
CA LYS A 575 -28.27 30.90 33.71
C LYS A 575 -27.11 30.57 34.66
N THR A 576 -26.42 29.46 34.40
CA THR A 576 -25.17 29.12 35.10
C THR A 576 -24.01 29.88 34.46
N VAL A 577 -23.30 30.67 35.26
CA VAL A 577 -22.13 31.45 34.85
C VAL A 577 -20.88 30.81 35.45
N VAL A 578 -19.87 30.60 34.61
CA VAL A 578 -18.57 30.04 35.03
C VAL A 578 -17.66 31.19 35.43
N ASP A 579 -17.34 31.29 36.73
CA ASP A 579 -16.47 32.33 37.27
C ASP A 579 -15.00 32.03 37.03
N LYS A 580 -14.65 30.73 37.03
CA LYS A 580 -13.31 30.26 36.72
C LYS A 580 -13.41 28.89 36.05
N GLU A 581 -12.86 28.81 34.84
CA GLU A 581 -12.84 27.57 34.07
C GLU A 581 -12.00 26.50 34.77
N ALA A 582 -12.40 25.24 34.58
CA ALA A 582 -11.60 24.11 34.99
C ALA A 582 -10.26 24.14 34.25
N TRP A 583 -9.19 23.79 34.94
CA TRP A 583 -7.86 23.78 34.35
C TRP A 583 -7.03 22.65 34.92
N ASP A 584 -6.06 22.23 34.12
CA ASP A 584 -5.17 21.12 34.41
C ASP A 584 -3.78 21.67 34.72
N GLU A 585 -3.22 21.27 35.86
CA GLU A 585 -1.83 21.57 36.24
C GLU A 585 -0.95 20.35 35.97
N TRP A 586 0.17 20.52 35.27
CA TRP A 586 1.18 19.47 35.15
C TRP A 586 2.20 19.58 36.27
N VAL A 587 2.30 18.54 37.10
CA VAL A 587 3.24 18.47 38.22
C VAL A 587 4.33 17.45 37.90
N VAL A 588 5.59 17.89 37.96
CA VAL A 588 6.76 17.06 37.64
C VAL A 588 7.20 16.28 38.87
N ASP A 589 7.21 14.95 38.78
CA ASP A 589 7.64 14.06 39.86
C ASP A 589 9.12 13.67 39.72
N GLN A 590 9.63 13.56 38.48
CA GLN A 590 11.04 13.31 38.18
C GLN A 590 11.46 14.07 36.92
N GLU A 591 12.58 14.80 37.03
CA GLU A 591 13.18 15.53 35.91
C GLU A 591 13.84 14.58 34.91
N ALA A 592 13.86 14.99 33.64
CA ALA A 592 14.49 14.24 32.56
C ALA A 592 16.01 14.10 32.78
N TRP A 593 16.57 12.96 32.40
CA TRP A 593 18.02 12.71 32.47
C TRP A 593 18.50 11.77 31.36
N ASP A 594 19.79 11.88 31.05
CA ASP A 594 20.43 11.14 29.96
C ASP A 594 21.28 9.97 30.50
N GLU A 595 21.03 8.77 29.97
CA GLU A 595 21.82 7.58 30.26
C GLU A 595 22.68 7.19 29.05
N GLN A 596 23.98 7.03 29.25
CA GLN A 596 24.90 6.59 28.20
C GLN A 596 25.04 5.06 28.23
N VAL A 597 24.57 4.37 27.20
CA VAL A 597 24.64 2.91 27.11
C VAL A 597 25.46 2.48 25.90
N LYS A 598 26.43 1.59 26.11
CA LYS A 598 27.18 0.95 25.02
C LYS A 598 26.32 -0.16 24.41
N VAL A 599 25.86 0.03 23.19
CA VAL A 599 25.11 -0.98 22.44
C VAL A 599 26.08 -1.68 21.49
N VAL A 600 26.07 -3.02 21.51
CA VAL A 600 26.88 -3.83 20.58
C VAL A 600 25.96 -4.22 19.44
N ASP A 601 26.09 -3.54 18.31
CA ASP A 601 25.24 -3.71 17.14
C ASP A 601 25.54 -5.00 16.40
N LYS A 602 26.81 -5.43 16.42
CA LYS A 602 27.23 -6.67 15.78
C LYS A 602 28.45 -7.26 16.48
N ALA A 603 28.29 -8.50 16.97
CA ALA A 603 29.40 -9.27 17.52
C ALA A 603 30.41 -9.62 16.41
N ALA A 604 31.70 -9.64 16.76
CA ALA A 604 32.77 -10.01 15.83
C ALA A 604 32.55 -11.43 15.27
N TRP A 605 32.73 -11.57 13.96
CA TRP A 605 32.52 -12.84 13.26
C TRP A 605 33.43 -12.92 12.03
N SER A 606 33.64 -14.15 11.54
CA SER A 606 34.49 -14.41 10.37
C SER A 606 33.73 -15.25 9.36
N GLU A 607 33.89 -14.95 8.08
CA GLU A 607 33.34 -15.75 6.99
C GLU A 607 34.37 -16.13 5.94
N GLN A 608 34.05 -17.20 5.22
CA GLN A 608 34.76 -17.63 4.02
C GLN A 608 34.05 -17.02 2.81
N VAL A 609 34.69 -16.08 2.14
CA VAL A 609 34.16 -15.45 0.94
C VAL A 609 34.75 -16.14 -0.28
N LYS A 610 33.89 -16.63 -1.19
CA LYS A 610 34.29 -17.14 -2.50
C LYS A 610 34.70 -15.93 -3.35
N VAL A 611 35.98 -15.75 -3.59
CA VAL A 611 36.50 -14.71 -4.48
C VAL A 611 36.67 -15.33 -5.86
N VAL A 612 35.88 -14.86 -6.81
CA VAL A 612 35.95 -15.32 -8.20
C VAL A 612 37.07 -14.54 -8.89
N ASP A 613 38.14 -15.23 -9.23
CA ASP A 613 39.32 -14.62 -9.86
C ASP A 613 39.04 -14.32 -11.34
N LYS A 614 38.25 -15.18 -11.99
CA LYS A 614 37.70 -14.98 -13.33
C LYS A 614 36.32 -15.61 -13.46
N GLU A 615 35.36 -14.80 -13.88
CA GLU A 615 34.00 -15.26 -14.12
C GLU A 615 33.96 -16.27 -15.28
N ALA A 616 33.07 -17.25 -15.16
CA ALA A 616 32.79 -18.16 -16.28
C ALA A 616 32.26 -17.34 -17.45
N TRP A 617 32.84 -17.56 -18.61
CA TRP A 617 32.44 -16.86 -19.83
C TRP A 617 32.43 -17.84 -20.98
N THR A 618 31.63 -17.52 -21.98
CA THR A 618 31.47 -18.32 -23.18
C THR A 618 31.96 -17.49 -24.35
N GLU A 619 32.86 -18.06 -25.15
CA GLU A 619 33.29 -17.44 -26.39
C GLU A 619 32.52 -18.08 -27.53
N THR A 620 31.87 -17.26 -28.36
CA THR A 620 31.30 -17.73 -29.63
C THR A 620 32.31 -17.43 -30.71
N ILE A 621 32.97 -18.48 -31.22
CA ILE A 621 33.96 -18.35 -32.29
C ILE A 621 33.22 -18.50 -33.62
N VAL A 622 33.38 -17.50 -34.49
CA VAL A 622 32.81 -17.49 -35.84
C VAL A 622 33.83 -18.09 -36.80
N ASP A 623 33.61 -19.35 -37.20
CA ASP A 623 34.50 -20.04 -38.14
C ASP A 623 34.31 -19.52 -39.57
N LYS A 624 33.10 -19.03 -39.88
CA LYS A 624 32.77 -18.40 -41.15
C LYS A 624 31.61 -17.42 -40.98
N GLU A 625 31.82 -16.17 -41.39
CA GLU A 625 30.80 -15.12 -41.33
C GLU A 625 29.63 -15.38 -42.29
N ALA A 626 28.44 -14.89 -41.90
CA ALA A 626 27.26 -14.94 -42.75
C ALA A 626 27.46 -13.98 -43.93
N TRP A 627 27.05 -14.42 -45.11
CA TRP A 627 27.08 -13.58 -46.30
C TRP A 627 25.85 -13.83 -47.17
N ASP A 628 25.37 -12.77 -47.79
CA ASP A 628 24.22 -12.79 -48.67
C ASP A 628 24.74 -12.81 -50.12
N GLU A 629 24.46 -13.91 -50.83
CA GLU A 629 24.82 -14.04 -52.23
C GLU A 629 23.66 -13.57 -53.11
N GLN A 630 23.92 -12.54 -53.91
CA GLN A 630 22.97 -11.97 -54.86
C GLN A 630 23.13 -12.68 -56.21
N VAL A 631 22.25 -13.64 -56.49
CA VAL A 631 22.28 -14.38 -57.75
C VAL A 631 21.36 -13.68 -58.75
N LYS A 632 21.94 -13.19 -59.85
CA LYS A 632 21.21 -12.61 -60.98
C LYS A 632 20.54 -13.73 -61.76
N VAL A 633 19.21 -13.76 -61.78
CA VAL A 633 18.44 -14.72 -62.59
C VAL A 633 17.84 -13.95 -63.76
N VAL A 634 18.29 -14.27 -64.97
CA VAL A 634 17.80 -13.66 -66.20
C VAL A 634 16.50 -14.35 -66.58
N ASP A 635 15.40 -13.61 -66.55
CA ASP A 635 14.07 -14.14 -66.88
C ASP A 635 13.83 -14.11 -68.39
N LYS A 636 14.39 -13.12 -69.09
CA LYS A 636 14.42 -13.02 -70.57
C LYS A 636 15.66 -12.26 -71.07
N GLU A 637 16.28 -12.77 -72.12
CA GLU A 637 17.44 -12.14 -72.76
C GLU A 637 17.02 -10.94 -73.64
N ALA A 638 17.89 -9.93 -73.69
CA ALA A 638 17.68 -8.73 -74.50
C ALA A 638 17.66 -9.05 -76.00
N TYR A 639 16.74 -8.43 -76.73
CA TYR A 639 16.68 -8.55 -78.18
C TYR A 639 16.27 -7.24 -78.85
N ASP A 640 16.75 -7.05 -80.07
CA ASP A 640 16.41 -5.90 -80.90
C ASP A 640 15.28 -6.26 -81.87
N GLU A 641 14.26 -5.41 -81.90
CA GLU A 641 13.15 -5.51 -82.83
C GLU A 641 13.11 -4.26 -83.71
N THR A 642 13.15 -4.47 -85.03
CA THR A 642 13.05 -3.38 -86.00
C THR A 642 11.64 -3.36 -86.57
N ILE A 643 10.90 -2.30 -86.28
CA ILE A 643 9.52 -2.13 -86.75
C ILE A 643 9.45 -1.02 -87.79
N LYS A 644 8.69 -1.26 -88.85
CA LYS A 644 8.34 -0.25 -89.85
C LYS A 644 6.97 0.29 -89.52
N GLN A 645 6.88 1.59 -89.29
CA GLN A 645 5.61 2.24 -88.97
C GLN A 645 5.47 3.56 -89.74
N ASN A 646 4.23 3.91 -90.03
CA ASN A 646 3.89 5.20 -90.61
C ASN A 646 3.49 6.14 -89.48
N VAL A 647 4.18 7.29 -89.39
CA VAL A 647 3.92 8.30 -88.36
C VAL A 647 3.40 9.55 -89.03
N CYS A 648 2.38 10.19 -88.44
CA CYS A 648 1.83 11.43 -88.97
C CYS A 648 2.83 12.57 -88.75
N SER A 649 3.27 13.22 -89.83
CA SER A 649 4.28 14.28 -89.77
C SER A 649 3.84 15.57 -89.07
N ILE A 650 2.60 15.63 -88.59
CA ILE A 650 2.00 16.82 -87.98
C ILE A 650 1.69 16.60 -86.49
N CYS A 651 1.12 15.45 -86.11
CA CYS A 651 0.71 15.18 -84.72
C CYS A 651 1.51 14.07 -84.00
N GLY A 652 2.35 13.32 -84.72
CA GLY A 652 3.14 12.23 -84.12
C GLY A 652 2.37 10.94 -83.80
N GLU A 653 1.08 10.85 -84.13
CA GLU A 653 0.34 9.59 -84.00
C GLU A 653 0.86 8.53 -84.97
N ILE A 654 0.87 7.27 -84.52
CA ILE A 654 1.30 6.09 -85.28
C ILE A 654 0.07 5.46 -85.95
N GLN A 655 0.16 5.20 -87.26
CA GLN A 655 -0.88 4.50 -88.01
C GLN A 655 -0.95 3.05 -87.52
N LYS A 656 -2.02 2.68 -86.81
CA LYS A 656 -2.23 1.30 -86.35
C LYS A 656 -2.44 0.33 -87.51
#